data_AF-A0A2E2NA63-F1
#
_entry.id   AF-A0A2E2NA63-F1
#
_cell.length_a   1.000
_cell.length_b   1.000
_cell.length_c   1.000
_cell.angle_alpha   90.00
_cell.angle_beta   90.00
_cell.angle_gamma   90.00
#
_symmetry.space_group_name_H-M   'P 1'
#
loop_
_entity.id
_entity.type
_entity.pdbx_description
1 polymer ?
#
loop_
_entity_poly.entity_id
_entity_poly.type
_entity_poly.pdbx_seq_one_letter_code
_entity_poly.pdbx_strand_id
1 'polypeptide(L)'
;MNRWTPTFLAVATLTIAQSTQALAGQPPIFELGDHDLGPFNSTAIGGVNNFGEATGRSGSDSFERWTAPFGGEGVAVLPIPEGFDSAFARAIADTGAIAGTAFVASEGGSVVNRNYVAFAAPMSDEITILSHGPFEQPTTTSFVSSISPDGRIIAGWQGGSGVPGNLATVRPTLWIDGVWTDAGDNALVFFTIGGVNNAGDMVATGRIQSGPNIRRAYVRQNGAWRDLGTLGGDEAFALDINESGVVTGRAEDATGQFFPFRWDPDTETMTKLFMPPGYRSGGGEAINSRGDVVGFGNSNGSGQDAIAWPAGSQFGFRVIDRVDSSEWIDLERCLGINDCGVVIGTGQRSGVPGSSEGWITQLPPSQLGQSVTTDTDGDAIPDCWETYGVDIDLDGQPELDLPAMGANPQRQDIFVEVDTMTSRAPAPNVLSRVEAAFANAPIENPDGTTGVTLHAMLDETNLTLRDYPNAFVEFQADKMNHFGTPAERVATNATAILQARRQVFRYCIFANTYEGSTSSGLGEFPGNDFMVTLGAWEDGAGGFGGTPDEQAGTFMHELGHTLGLDHGGGDGVNYKPNYLSVMNYIWQTPNSSFASQWELDYSCFQFASINEAALIDVNPLGFTPERPMPQKYADREIVWGDGAETSGIRRAFVGETIIWNGLSTPAPVNAPYTHDLTRAWDTFAESPARHETLHGYNDWANLDLNFRDDPSFADGVSLTPDCMLTTELHDHHESLPVLGAGPTPCSTADLAPPFTTLDIADVIEFLQRFSMNNPTVDYAPPAGVFEIGDVIAFLQLFGAGCS
;
A
#
# COMPACT_ATOMS: atom_id res chain seq x y z
N MET A 1 20.11 -33.33 30.88
CA MET A 1 18.63 -33.26 30.88
C MET A 1 18.20 -32.04 31.70
N ASN A 2 18.15 -30.89 31.01
CA ASN A 2 17.06 -29.93 31.03
C ASN A 2 16.00 -29.97 32.15
N ARG A 3 16.04 -28.92 32.99
CA ARG A 3 15.12 -27.76 33.01
C ARG A 3 14.33 -27.49 34.32
N TRP A 4 14.76 -26.38 34.94
CA TRP A 4 14.02 -25.22 35.50
C TRP A 4 12.94 -25.39 36.59
N THR A 5 13.26 -24.82 37.75
CA THR A 5 12.35 -24.22 38.74
C THR A 5 12.45 -22.68 38.68
N PRO A 6 11.35 -21.92 38.81
CA PRO A 6 11.39 -20.46 38.80
C PRO A 6 11.67 -19.91 40.21
N THR A 7 12.50 -18.86 40.31
CA THR A 7 12.65 -18.07 41.54
C THR A 7 12.38 -16.61 41.21
N PHE A 8 11.38 -16.03 41.88
CA PHE A 8 11.10 -14.59 41.96
C PHE A 8 12.12 -13.90 42.88
N LEU A 9 12.64 -12.73 42.49
CA LEU A 9 13.18 -11.61 43.30
C LEU A 9 13.69 -10.55 42.30
N ALA A 10 13.57 -9.24 42.41
CA ALA A 10 12.96 -8.31 43.35
C ALA A 10 12.77 -6.98 42.60
N VAL A 11 11.69 -6.26 42.87
CA VAL A 11 11.45 -4.90 42.37
C VAL A 11 12.37 -3.94 43.14
N ALA A 12 13.26 -3.25 42.43
CA ALA A 12 13.98 -2.09 42.93
C ALA A 12 13.28 -0.82 42.44
N THR A 13 12.53 -0.18 43.32
CA THR A 13 12.07 1.20 43.17
C THR A 13 13.26 2.15 43.26
N LEU A 14 13.49 2.97 42.22
CA LEU A 14 14.32 4.17 42.31
C LEU A 14 13.54 5.37 41.74
N THR A 15 12.85 6.08 42.61
CA THR A 15 12.36 7.45 42.36
C THR A 15 13.47 8.44 42.69
N ILE A 16 13.96 9.23 41.72
CA ILE A 16 14.54 10.56 41.95
C ILE A 16 14.18 11.51 40.79
N ALA A 17 13.32 12.47 41.13
CA ALA A 17 13.21 13.86 40.70
C ALA A 17 13.27 14.26 39.21
N GLN A 18 12.10 14.63 38.68
CA GLN A 18 11.96 15.72 37.70
C GLN A 18 12.43 17.06 38.30
N SER A 19 13.22 17.83 37.56
CA SER A 19 13.10 19.29 37.55
C SER A 19 13.79 19.96 36.34
N THR A 20 12.97 20.66 35.54
CA THR A 20 13.19 21.99 34.93
C THR A 20 14.27 22.12 33.85
N GLN A 21 14.05 22.68 32.66
CA GLN A 21 13.05 23.62 32.16
C GLN A 21 13.10 23.51 30.62
N ALA A 22 11.97 23.24 29.97
CA ALA A 22 11.86 23.31 28.52
C ALA A 22 11.97 24.77 28.07
N LEU A 23 12.96 25.08 27.24
CA LEU A 23 12.91 26.21 26.33
C LEU A 23 12.10 25.76 25.11
N ALA A 24 11.00 26.45 24.83
CA ALA A 24 10.11 26.17 23.72
C ALA A 24 10.79 26.50 22.37
N GLY A 25 10.65 25.61 21.37
CA GLY A 25 10.83 25.96 19.95
C GLY A 25 11.90 25.19 19.15
N GLN A 26 12.46 24.09 19.67
CA GLN A 26 13.25 23.15 18.87
C GLN A 26 12.77 21.73 19.20
N PRO A 27 12.59 20.83 18.21
CA PRO A 27 12.28 19.44 18.49
C PRO A 27 13.39 18.85 19.37
N PRO A 28 13.05 17.99 20.36
CA PRO A 28 14.03 17.33 21.16
C PRO A 28 14.94 16.52 20.24
N ILE A 29 16.20 16.89 20.25
CA ILE A 29 17.26 16.06 19.72
C ILE A 29 17.30 14.90 20.68
N PHE A 30 16.76 13.77 20.26
CA PHE A 30 17.05 12.53 20.94
C PHE A 30 18.56 12.37 20.85
N GLU A 31 19.24 12.52 21.99
CA GLU A 31 20.55 11.92 22.20
C GLU A 31 20.37 10.44 21.84
N LEU A 32 20.70 10.11 20.60
CA LEU A 32 21.27 8.84 20.23
C LEU A 32 22.28 8.55 21.34
N GLY A 33 21.98 7.55 22.19
CA GLY A 33 23.01 7.02 23.06
C GLY A 33 24.21 6.74 22.18
N ASP A 34 25.30 7.44 22.46
CA ASP A 34 26.60 7.24 21.85
C ASP A 34 26.97 5.77 21.95
N HIS A 35 26.60 4.99 20.94
CA HIS A 35 27.20 3.69 20.72
C HIS A 35 28.47 3.95 19.91
N ASP A 36 29.56 4.06 20.65
CA ASP A 36 30.92 3.92 20.16
C ASP A 36 30.99 2.69 19.23
N LEU A 37 31.09 2.89 17.92
CA LEU A 37 31.42 1.81 16.96
C LEU A 37 32.87 1.34 17.11
N GLY A 38 33.61 1.90 18.07
CA GLY A 38 34.93 1.50 18.51
C GLY A 38 36.04 2.41 17.97
N PRO A 39 37.15 2.57 18.72
CA PRO A 39 38.21 3.51 18.41
C PRO A 39 39.25 2.92 17.44
N PHE A 40 38.91 2.59 16.18
CA PHE A 40 39.92 2.23 15.18
C PHE A 40 39.52 2.64 13.76
N ASN A 41 40.13 3.71 13.26
CA ASN A 41 40.29 4.10 11.85
C ASN A 41 39.12 3.80 10.90
N SER A 42 38.19 4.75 10.80
CA SER A 42 37.55 5.27 9.58
C SER A 42 36.85 4.28 8.62
N THR A 43 35.66 4.67 8.13
CA THR A 43 35.05 4.28 6.82
C THR A 43 34.04 3.13 6.70
N ALA A 44 33.44 2.61 7.77
CA ALA A 44 32.63 1.40 7.63
C ALA A 44 31.19 1.52 8.16
N ILE A 45 30.47 2.55 7.71
CA ILE A 45 29.02 2.45 7.53
C ILE A 45 28.78 2.07 6.06
N GLY A 46 27.97 1.04 5.82
CA GLY A 46 27.74 0.45 4.50
C GLY A 46 26.56 1.08 3.78
N GLY A 47 25.36 0.91 4.31
CA GLY A 47 24.12 1.42 3.73
C GLY A 47 23.01 1.56 4.78
N VAL A 48 21.91 2.18 4.37
CA VAL A 48 20.69 2.35 5.15
C VAL A 48 19.50 1.89 4.30
N ASN A 49 18.57 1.15 4.88
CA ASN A 49 17.33 0.73 4.19
C ASN A 49 16.13 1.59 4.59
N ASN A 50 14.99 1.40 3.94
CA ASN A 50 13.77 2.19 4.17
C ASN A 50 13.13 1.97 5.56
N PHE A 51 13.47 0.88 6.25
CA PHE A 51 13.10 0.68 7.67
C PHE A 51 13.98 1.46 8.66
N GLY A 52 14.94 2.26 8.16
CA GLY A 52 15.88 3.01 8.99
C GLY A 52 16.98 2.14 9.60
N GLU A 53 17.15 0.91 9.09
CA GLU A 53 18.22 0.03 9.53
C GLU A 53 19.52 0.37 8.81
N ALA A 54 20.61 0.46 9.55
CA ALA A 54 21.93 0.75 9.02
C ALA A 54 22.89 -0.41 9.26
N THR A 55 23.85 -0.57 8.36
CA THR A 55 24.91 -1.59 8.49
C THR A 55 26.28 -0.97 8.61
N GLY A 56 27.18 -1.63 9.31
CA GLY A 56 28.58 -1.24 9.34
C GLY A 56 29.49 -2.24 10.03
N ARG A 57 30.71 -1.81 10.36
CA ARG A 57 31.76 -2.65 10.94
C ARG A 57 31.99 -2.31 12.41
N SER A 58 32.13 -3.35 13.25
CA SER A 58 32.76 -3.21 14.57
C SER A 58 33.97 -4.14 14.68
N GLY A 59 35.16 -3.56 14.84
CA GLY A 59 36.40 -4.31 15.08
C GLY A 59 37.00 -5.08 13.90
N SER A 60 37.94 -5.99 14.19
CA SER A 60 38.62 -6.87 13.22
C SER A 60 37.75 -8.04 12.75
N ASP A 61 36.77 -8.46 13.56
CA ASP A 61 36.20 -9.81 13.52
C ASP A 61 34.65 -9.84 13.59
N SER A 62 33.95 -8.71 13.39
CA SER A 62 32.47 -8.65 13.40
C SER A 62 31.87 -7.50 12.56
N PHE A 63 30.59 -7.62 12.19
CA PHE A 63 29.79 -6.55 11.59
C PHE A 63 28.46 -6.38 12.33
N GLU A 64 27.90 -5.17 12.31
CA GLU A 64 26.75 -4.77 13.11
C GLU A 64 25.58 -4.28 12.23
N ARG A 65 24.36 -4.60 12.67
CA ARG A 65 23.09 -4.04 12.18
C ARG A 65 22.51 -3.17 13.28
N TRP A 66 22.09 -1.96 12.92
CA TRP A 66 21.42 -0.99 13.81
C TRP A 66 19.98 -0.75 13.32
N THR A 67 19.00 -0.66 14.21
CA THR A 67 17.56 -0.42 13.90
C THR A 67 17.07 0.92 14.47
N ALA A 68 16.20 1.64 13.75
CA ALA A 68 15.48 2.85 14.20
C ALA A 68 13.94 2.57 14.30
N PRO A 69 13.14 3.29 15.13
CA PRO A 69 13.45 4.43 15.96
C PRO A 69 13.72 4.06 17.44
N PHE A 70 14.48 4.90 18.12
CA PHE A 70 15.12 4.62 19.41
C PHE A 70 14.17 4.21 20.55
N GLY A 71 14.40 3.02 21.12
CA GLY A 71 13.68 2.54 22.30
C GLY A 71 14.05 1.13 22.80
N GLY A 72 15.29 0.66 22.63
CA GLY A 72 15.71 -0.63 23.16
C GLY A 72 17.05 -1.09 22.61
N GLU A 73 17.86 -1.72 23.45
CA GLU A 73 19.13 -2.37 23.09
C GLU A 73 18.98 -3.25 21.84
N GLY A 74 19.66 -2.93 20.73
CA GLY A 74 19.48 -3.65 19.46
C GLY A 74 20.65 -3.52 18.50
N VAL A 75 21.88 -3.82 18.95
CA VAL A 75 23.01 -4.09 18.06
C VAL A 75 23.05 -5.59 17.81
N ALA A 76 22.64 -6.04 16.62
CA ALA A 76 22.84 -7.43 16.24
C ALA A 76 24.27 -7.58 15.68
N VAL A 77 25.15 -8.24 16.47
CA VAL A 77 26.48 -8.64 16.01
C VAL A 77 26.34 -9.89 15.16
N LEU A 78 26.64 -9.75 13.87
CA LEU A 78 26.45 -10.84 12.92
C LEU A 78 27.71 -11.72 12.85
N PRO A 79 27.57 -13.05 12.88
CA PRO A 79 28.72 -13.96 12.92
C PRO A 79 29.48 -13.95 11.59
N ILE A 80 30.80 -14.11 11.66
CA ILE A 80 31.65 -14.30 10.48
C ILE A 80 31.18 -15.56 9.73
N PRO A 81 31.02 -15.52 8.40
CA PRO A 81 30.79 -16.71 7.59
C PRO A 81 31.78 -17.84 7.90
N GLU A 82 31.28 -19.09 8.02
CA GLU A 82 32.14 -20.25 8.29
C GLU A 82 33.27 -20.34 7.25
N GLY A 83 34.52 -20.42 7.74
CA GLY A 83 35.72 -20.52 6.89
C GLY A 83 36.38 -19.20 6.50
N PHE A 84 35.97 -18.08 7.08
CA PHE A 84 36.57 -16.76 6.90
C PHE A 84 37.14 -16.21 8.21
N ASP A 85 38.15 -15.34 8.12
CA ASP A 85 38.81 -14.70 9.27
C ASP A 85 38.18 -13.35 9.63
N SER A 86 37.56 -12.65 8.68
CA SER A 86 36.82 -11.39 8.92
C SER A 86 35.81 -11.10 7.82
N ALA A 87 34.84 -10.22 8.08
CA ALA A 87 33.81 -9.80 7.13
C ALA A 87 33.31 -8.37 7.40
N PHE A 88 32.92 -7.65 6.34
CA PHE A 88 32.31 -6.32 6.44
C PHE A 88 31.01 -6.25 5.64
N ALA A 89 29.95 -5.70 6.24
CA ALA A 89 28.72 -5.33 5.55
C ALA A 89 28.93 -4.01 4.80
N ARG A 90 28.43 -3.95 3.56
CA ARG A 90 28.63 -2.82 2.65
C ARG A 90 27.33 -2.19 2.19
N ALA A 91 26.24 -2.95 2.16
CA ALA A 91 24.92 -2.43 1.81
C ALA A 91 23.84 -3.32 2.45
N ILE A 92 22.65 -2.75 2.63
CA ILE A 92 21.46 -3.41 3.16
C ILE A 92 20.28 -3.08 2.24
N ALA A 93 19.46 -4.09 1.94
CA ALA A 93 18.23 -3.99 1.17
C ALA A 93 17.03 -3.76 2.10
N ASP A 94 15.90 -3.35 1.53
CA ASP A 94 14.64 -3.19 2.27
C ASP A 94 14.11 -4.53 2.76
N THR A 95 14.39 -5.61 2.04
CA THR A 95 14.11 -6.98 2.51
C THR A 95 14.92 -7.40 3.75
N GLY A 96 15.85 -6.57 4.23
CA GLY A 96 16.80 -6.91 5.30
C GLY A 96 18.03 -7.70 4.82
N ALA A 97 18.14 -7.98 3.51
CA ALA A 97 19.30 -8.66 2.95
C ALA A 97 20.56 -7.78 3.05
N ILE A 98 21.67 -8.37 3.48
CA ILE A 98 22.94 -7.67 3.68
C ILE A 98 23.98 -8.22 2.68
N ALA A 99 24.57 -7.31 1.91
CA ALA A 99 25.67 -7.64 1.01
C ALA A 99 27.00 -7.14 1.59
N GLY A 100 28.04 -7.99 1.50
CA GLY A 100 29.32 -7.70 2.13
C GLY A 100 30.52 -8.42 1.51
N THR A 101 31.70 -8.17 2.06
CA THR A 101 32.97 -8.78 1.64
C THR A 101 33.66 -9.46 2.82
N ALA A 102 34.07 -10.73 2.64
CA ALA A 102 34.73 -11.55 3.67
C ALA A 102 36.16 -11.92 3.25
N PHE A 103 37.03 -12.19 4.23
CA PHE A 103 38.47 -12.34 4.07
C PHE A 103 38.94 -13.72 4.54
N VAL A 104 39.85 -14.34 3.78
CA VAL A 104 40.55 -15.57 4.18
C VAL A 104 42.06 -15.32 4.14
N ALA A 105 42.75 -15.60 5.24
CA ALA A 105 44.20 -15.69 5.30
C ALA A 105 44.63 -17.02 4.66
N SER A 106 45.29 -16.97 3.51
CA SER A 106 45.89 -18.18 2.94
C SER A 106 47.18 -18.55 3.66
N GLU A 107 47.46 -19.86 3.79
CA GLU A 107 48.78 -20.37 4.17
C GLU A 107 49.82 -19.90 3.14
N GLY A 108 50.55 -18.83 3.45
CA GLY A 108 51.52 -18.20 2.54
C GLY A 108 51.55 -16.68 2.57
N GLY A 109 50.66 -16.02 3.30
CA GLY A 109 50.68 -14.57 3.52
C GLY A 109 49.94 -13.72 2.48
N SER A 110 49.23 -14.34 1.53
CA SER A 110 48.28 -13.64 0.65
C SER A 110 46.87 -13.65 1.26
N VAL A 111 46.25 -12.49 1.41
CA VAL A 111 44.84 -12.36 1.79
C VAL A 111 44.00 -12.52 0.53
N VAL A 112 43.03 -13.45 0.53
CA VAL A 112 42.06 -13.63 -0.56
C VAL A 112 40.70 -13.17 -0.06
N ASN A 113 40.09 -12.20 -0.75
CA ASN A 113 38.76 -11.68 -0.41
C ASN A 113 37.69 -12.38 -1.24
N ARG A 114 36.55 -12.71 -0.65
CA ARG A 114 35.38 -13.24 -1.36
C ARG A 114 34.13 -12.44 -1.01
N ASN A 115 33.33 -12.13 -2.03
CA ASN A 115 32.01 -11.53 -1.84
C ASN A 115 31.09 -12.56 -1.16
N TYR A 116 30.27 -12.11 -0.23
CA TYR A 116 29.23 -12.93 0.39
C TYR A 116 27.89 -12.20 0.36
N VAL A 117 26.82 -12.99 0.38
CA VAL A 117 25.45 -12.52 0.58
C VAL A 117 24.93 -13.20 1.83
N ALA A 118 24.46 -12.39 2.78
CA ALA A 118 23.87 -12.83 4.02
C ALA A 118 22.42 -12.35 4.05
N PHE A 119 21.46 -13.25 4.20
CA PHE A 119 20.06 -12.89 4.42
C PHE A 119 19.80 -12.84 5.92
N ALA A 120 19.36 -11.69 6.41
CA ALA A 120 18.67 -11.57 7.69
C ALA A 120 17.21 -11.20 7.36
N ALA A 121 16.22 -11.89 7.93
CA ALA A 121 14.85 -11.38 7.84
C ALA A 121 14.78 -10.00 8.56
N PRO A 122 13.86 -9.11 8.19
CA PRO A 122 13.55 -7.92 8.97
C PRO A 122 13.34 -8.32 10.44
N MET A 123 14.02 -7.65 11.37
CA MET A 123 13.91 -7.93 12.82
C MET A 123 14.31 -9.35 13.29
N SER A 124 15.13 -10.09 12.53
CA SER A 124 15.66 -11.41 12.93
C SER A 124 17.16 -11.42 13.20
N ASP A 125 17.57 -12.17 14.23
CA ASP A 125 18.97 -12.45 14.60
C ASP A 125 19.59 -13.64 13.81
N GLU A 126 18.81 -14.36 12.99
CA GLU A 126 19.27 -15.53 12.23
C GLU A 126 19.68 -15.17 10.79
N ILE A 127 20.90 -15.58 10.38
CA ILE A 127 21.45 -15.34 9.03
C ILE A 127 21.69 -16.62 8.24
N THR A 128 21.27 -16.63 6.97
CA THR A 128 21.67 -17.65 5.99
C THR A 128 22.62 -17.08 4.94
N ILE A 129 23.78 -17.69 4.77
CA ILE A 129 24.75 -17.33 3.71
C ILE A 129 24.35 -18.05 2.43
N LEU A 130 23.89 -17.31 1.41
CA LEU A 130 23.28 -17.93 0.21
C LEU A 130 24.29 -18.29 -0.90
N SER A 131 25.42 -17.60 -1.00
CA SER A 131 26.36 -17.83 -2.10
C SER A 131 27.76 -17.26 -1.81
N HIS A 132 28.79 -18.04 -2.15
CA HIS A 132 30.13 -17.55 -2.44
C HIS A 132 30.28 -17.47 -3.97
N GLY A 133 30.78 -16.35 -4.50
CA GLY A 133 30.91 -16.20 -5.96
C GLY A 133 31.68 -17.35 -6.64
N PRO A 134 31.29 -17.77 -7.86
CA PRO A 134 31.73 -19.03 -8.50
C PRO A 134 33.08 -18.92 -9.23
N PHE A 135 34.10 -18.28 -8.65
CA PHE A 135 35.34 -18.00 -9.39
C PHE A 135 36.58 -18.67 -8.78
N GLU A 136 36.94 -19.81 -9.38
CA GLU A 136 38.04 -20.73 -9.04
C GLU A 136 39.48 -20.16 -9.24
N GLN A 137 39.67 -18.84 -9.27
CA GLN A 137 41.02 -18.25 -9.37
C GLN A 137 41.47 -17.76 -7.99
N PRO A 138 42.39 -18.46 -7.30
CA PRO A 138 42.78 -18.15 -5.92
C PRO A 138 43.54 -16.83 -5.73
N THR A 139 43.69 -15.99 -6.77
CA THR A 139 44.53 -14.77 -6.75
C THR A 139 43.77 -13.48 -7.06
N THR A 140 42.46 -13.50 -7.31
CA THR A 140 41.68 -12.28 -7.64
C THR A 140 40.84 -11.83 -6.45
N THR A 141 41.09 -10.61 -5.96
CA THR A 141 40.26 -9.98 -4.92
C THR A 141 38.93 -9.49 -5.50
N SER A 142 37.83 -9.71 -4.79
CA SER A 142 36.50 -9.20 -5.12
C SER A 142 35.95 -8.32 -4.01
N PHE A 143 35.10 -7.35 -4.36
CA PHE A 143 34.39 -6.49 -3.42
C PHE A 143 32.94 -6.27 -3.84
N VAL A 144 32.07 -6.05 -2.86
CA VAL A 144 30.70 -5.54 -3.04
C VAL A 144 30.72 -4.01 -3.02
N SER A 145 29.92 -3.41 -3.89
CA SER A 145 29.67 -1.97 -3.90
C SER A 145 28.29 -1.62 -3.36
N SER A 146 27.24 -2.31 -3.84
CA SER A 146 25.84 -1.97 -3.56
C SER A 146 24.94 -3.20 -3.73
N ILE A 147 23.72 -3.13 -3.17
CA ILE A 147 22.63 -4.10 -3.33
C ILE A 147 21.39 -3.33 -3.78
N SER A 148 20.56 -3.94 -4.62
CA SER A 148 19.26 -3.39 -5.00
C SER A 148 18.29 -3.42 -3.80
N PRO A 149 17.30 -2.50 -3.74
CA PRO A 149 16.33 -2.46 -2.65
C PRO A 149 15.57 -3.78 -2.41
N ASP A 150 15.29 -4.56 -3.45
CA ASP A 150 14.64 -5.87 -3.35
C ASP A 150 15.57 -7.00 -2.84
N GLY A 151 16.87 -6.73 -2.71
CA GLY A 151 17.88 -7.68 -2.27
C GLY A 151 18.28 -8.74 -3.29
N ARG A 152 17.78 -8.67 -4.54
CA ARG A 152 17.99 -9.70 -5.57
C ARG A 152 19.19 -9.44 -6.45
N ILE A 153 19.67 -8.20 -6.50
CA ILE A 153 20.77 -7.78 -7.37
C ILE A 153 21.91 -7.17 -6.54
N ILE A 154 23.14 -7.62 -6.79
CA ILE A 154 24.33 -7.07 -6.13
C ILE A 154 25.33 -6.64 -7.18
N ALA A 155 25.73 -5.37 -7.13
CA ALA A 155 26.83 -4.87 -7.92
C ALA A 155 28.13 -4.92 -7.10
N GLY A 156 29.17 -5.40 -7.76
CA GLY A 156 30.50 -5.50 -7.18
C GLY A 156 31.56 -5.49 -8.26
N TRP A 157 32.78 -5.80 -7.87
CA TRP A 157 33.89 -5.86 -8.80
C TRP A 157 34.96 -6.85 -8.40
N GLN A 158 35.80 -7.20 -9.38
CA GLN A 158 36.99 -8.03 -9.21
C GLN A 158 38.25 -7.31 -9.72
N GLY A 159 39.39 -7.53 -9.06
CA GLY A 159 40.70 -7.06 -9.54
C GLY A 159 41.83 -7.26 -8.53
N GLY A 160 43.03 -7.65 -8.99
CA GLY A 160 44.25 -7.87 -8.18
C GLY A 160 45.52 -7.51 -8.96
N SER A 161 46.53 -6.97 -8.26
CA SER A 161 47.69 -6.23 -8.80
C SER A 161 48.55 -6.99 -9.83
N GLY A 162 48.84 -6.38 -10.98
CA GLY A 162 49.68 -7.04 -12.00
C GLY A 162 50.34 -6.17 -13.06
N VAL A 163 50.26 -4.83 -13.03
CA VAL A 163 51.08 -3.97 -13.90
C VAL A 163 51.67 -2.82 -13.08
N PRO A 164 52.99 -2.71 -12.92
CA PRO A 164 53.59 -1.58 -12.23
C PRO A 164 53.31 -0.29 -13.00
N GLY A 165 52.53 0.62 -12.39
CA GLY A 165 52.37 2.00 -12.86
C GLY A 165 50.94 2.49 -13.16
N ASN A 166 49.88 1.71 -12.90
CA ASN A 166 48.51 2.20 -13.12
C ASN A 166 47.58 1.82 -11.95
N LEU A 167 46.66 2.73 -11.61
CA LEU A 167 45.61 2.55 -10.59
C LEU A 167 44.89 1.20 -10.80
N ALA A 168 44.51 0.52 -9.71
CA ALA A 168 43.88 -0.80 -9.77
C ALA A 168 42.65 -0.79 -10.69
N THR A 169 42.75 -1.45 -11.85
CA THR A 169 41.64 -1.61 -12.79
C THR A 169 40.70 -2.70 -12.28
N VAL A 170 39.40 -2.43 -12.31
CA VAL A 170 38.38 -3.36 -11.81
C VAL A 170 37.51 -3.89 -12.94
N ARG A 171 36.96 -5.09 -12.75
CA ARG A 171 35.97 -5.71 -13.64
C ARG A 171 34.61 -5.68 -12.94
N PRO A 172 33.61 -4.95 -13.47
CA PRO A 172 32.25 -4.94 -12.92
C PRO A 172 31.63 -6.34 -12.92
N THR A 173 30.94 -6.68 -11.84
CA THR A 173 30.22 -7.96 -11.71
C THR A 173 28.83 -7.74 -11.16
N LEU A 174 27.86 -8.50 -11.66
CA LEU A 174 26.48 -8.49 -11.19
C LEU A 174 26.07 -9.86 -10.68
N TRP A 175 25.55 -9.93 -9.46
CA TRP A 175 24.85 -11.09 -8.97
C TRP A 175 23.36 -10.89 -9.17
N ILE A 176 22.67 -11.89 -9.72
CA ILE A 176 21.21 -11.93 -9.83
C ILE A 176 20.76 -13.33 -9.38
N ASP A 177 19.93 -13.41 -8.33
CA ASP A 177 19.28 -14.64 -7.86
C ASP A 177 20.21 -15.88 -7.81
N GLY A 178 21.38 -15.73 -7.21
CA GLY A 178 22.35 -16.82 -7.03
C GLY A 178 23.43 -16.91 -8.11
N VAL A 179 23.33 -16.16 -9.20
CA VAL A 179 24.23 -16.26 -10.35
C VAL A 179 25.04 -14.98 -10.55
N TRP A 180 26.38 -15.11 -10.55
CA TRP A 180 27.27 -14.00 -10.89
C TRP A 180 27.55 -13.94 -12.40
N THR A 181 27.51 -12.73 -12.96
CA THR A 181 27.78 -12.43 -14.37
C THR A 181 28.82 -11.33 -14.50
N ASP A 182 29.65 -11.42 -15.54
CA ASP A 182 30.56 -10.35 -15.94
C ASP A 182 29.73 -9.22 -16.58
N ALA A 183 29.84 -8.03 -16.00
CA ALA A 183 29.15 -6.82 -16.49
C ALA A 183 30.12 -5.84 -17.16
N GLY A 184 31.38 -6.25 -17.41
CA GLY A 184 32.39 -5.43 -18.04
C GLY A 184 32.17 -5.17 -19.54
N ASP A 185 32.96 -4.25 -20.07
CA ASP A 185 33.07 -3.93 -21.49
C ASP A 185 34.56 -3.89 -21.85
N ASN A 186 34.94 -4.53 -22.96
CA ASN A 186 36.31 -4.55 -23.43
C ASN A 186 36.78 -3.22 -24.03
N ALA A 187 35.88 -2.33 -24.41
CA ALA A 187 36.22 -0.97 -24.82
C ALA A 187 36.50 -0.04 -23.64
N LEU A 188 36.13 -0.44 -22.42
CA LEU A 188 36.22 0.38 -21.22
C LEU A 188 37.18 -0.23 -20.18
N VAL A 189 37.77 0.66 -19.40
CA VAL A 189 38.55 0.33 -18.21
C VAL A 189 37.86 0.98 -17.03
N PHE A 190 37.40 0.18 -16.07
CA PHE A 190 36.71 0.66 -14.88
C PHE A 190 37.66 0.83 -13.71
N PHE A 191 37.35 1.80 -12.85
CA PHE A 191 38.10 2.12 -11.64
C PHE A 191 37.27 1.85 -10.39
N THR A 192 35.97 2.18 -10.42
CA THR A 192 35.04 1.96 -9.31
C THR A 192 33.66 1.59 -9.84
N ILE A 193 32.90 0.82 -9.04
CA ILE A 193 31.49 0.50 -9.25
C ILE A 193 30.70 1.18 -8.14
N GLY A 194 29.61 1.85 -8.48
CA GLY A 194 28.73 2.56 -7.56
C GLY A 194 27.44 1.79 -7.27
N GLY A 195 26.31 2.48 -7.32
CA GLY A 195 24.96 1.94 -7.09
C GLY A 195 24.42 0.98 -8.16
N VAL A 196 23.35 0.27 -7.78
CA VAL A 196 22.54 -0.62 -8.62
C VAL A 196 21.08 -0.55 -8.18
N ASN A 197 20.14 -0.59 -9.14
CA ASN A 197 18.70 -0.58 -8.88
C ASN A 197 18.03 -1.95 -9.17
N ASN A 198 16.74 -2.10 -8.88
CA ASN A 198 16.01 -3.37 -9.10
C ASN A 198 15.88 -3.77 -10.58
N ALA A 199 16.00 -2.82 -11.51
CA ALA A 199 16.05 -3.10 -12.95
C ALA A 199 17.39 -3.73 -13.39
N GLY A 200 18.41 -3.72 -12.52
CA GLY A 200 19.77 -4.17 -12.82
C GLY A 200 20.60 -3.12 -13.55
N ASP A 201 20.13 -1.87 -13.59
CA ASP A 201 20.94 -0.74 -14.03
C ASP A 201 22.00 -0.46 -12.97
N MET A 202 23.23 -0.22 -13.39
CA MET A 202 24.35 0.05 -12.46
C MET A 202 25.22 1.18 -12.96
N VAL A 203 25.92 1.83 -12.04
CA VAL A 203 26.84 2.93 -12.37
C VAL A 203 28.29 2.60 -12.08
N ALA A 204 29.19 3.19 -12.85
CA ALA A 204 30.62 3.03 -12.65
C ALA A 204 31.39 4.27 -13.08
N THR A 205 32.59 4.41 -12.52
CA THR A 205 33.59 5.34 -13.04
C THR A 205 34.63 4.56 -13.84
N GLY A 206 34.90 5.01 -15.05
CA GLY A 206 35.84 4.35 -15.95
C GLY A 206 36.47 5.29 -16.95
N ARG A 207 37.05 4.72 -18.00
CA ARG A 207 37.51 5.45 -19.18
C ARG A 207 37.48 4.55 -20.40
N ILE A 208 37.56 5.15 -21.58
CA ILE A 208 37.79 4.43 -22.83
C ILE A 208 39.21 3.85 -22.82
N GLN A 209 39.36 2.54 -23.08
CA GLN A 209 40.63 1.83 -22.99
C GLN A 209 41.71 2.42 -23.91
N SER A 210 41.33 2.74 -25.15
CA SER A 210 42.20 3.36 -26.16
C SER A 210 42.26 4.90 -26.07
N GLY A 211 41.53 5.49 -25.13
CA GLY A 211 41.40 6.94 -24.97
C GLY A 211 42.43 7.54 -24.01
N PRO A 212 42.39 8.88 -23.83
CA PRO A 212 43.18 9.55 -22.80
C PRO A 212 42.83 9.03 -21.40
N ASN A 213 43.74 9.20 -20.45
CA ASN A 213 43.53 8.77 -19.06
C ASN A 213 42.65 9.77 -18.29
N ILE A 214 41.41 9.94 -18.77
CA ILE A 214 40.40 10.86 -18.24
C ILE A 214 39.26 10.01 -17.68
N ARG A 215 38.85 10.28 -16.43
CA ARG A 215 37.78 9.54 -15.76
C ARG A 215 36.42 10.04 -16.21
N ARG A 216 35.52 9.13 -16.54
CA ARG A 216 34.17 9.42 -17.00
C ARG A 216 33.16 8.60 -16.22
N ALA A 217 32.00 9.21 -16.01
CA ALA A 217 30.84 8.60 -15.39
C ALA A 217 30.09 7.77 -16.42
N TYR A 218 29.77 6.52 -16.07
CA TYR A 218 29.01 5.62 -16.94
C TYR A 218 27.81 5.03 -16.21
N VAL A 219 26.69 4.88 -16.94
CA VAL A 219 25.55 4.05 -16.54
C VAL A 219 25.47 2.84 -17.46
N ARG A 220 25.16 1.68 -16.92
CA ARG A 220 24.87 0.46 -17.69
C ARG A 220 23.37 0.23 -17.65
N GLN A 221 22.72 0.30 -18.81
CA GLN A 221 21.30 0.02 -18.96
C GLN A 221 21.09 -0.94 -20.12
N ASN A 222 20.14 -1.87 -19.99
CA ASN A 222 19.86 -2.89 -21.01
C ASN A 222 21.13 -3.64 -21.49
N GLY A 223 22.08 -3.85 -20.58
CA GLY A 223 23.32 -4.56 -20.87
C GLY A 223 24.48 -3.73 -21.43
N ALA A 224 24.28 -2.44 -21.75
CA ALA A 224 25.25 -1.60 -22.43
C ALA A 224 25.68 -0.39 -21.58
N TRP A 225 26.98 -0.05 -21.62
CA TRP A 225 27.53 1.12 -20.92
C TRP A 225 27.41 2.39 -21.76
N ARG A 226 26.90 3.46 -21.14
CA ARG A 226 26.74 4.79 -21.71
C ARG A 226 27.51 5.82 -20.89
N ASP A 227 28.24 6.71 -21.56
CA ASP A 227 28.92 7.84 -20.93
C ASP A 227 27.90 8.94 -20.62
N LEU A 228 27.90 9.44 -19.38
CA LEU A 228 26.95 10.46 -18.92
C LEU A 228 27.33 11.89 -19.29
N GLY A 229 28.56 12.11 -19.79
CA GLY A 229 29.11 13.44 -20.02
C GLY A 229 29.78 14.04 -18.79
N THR A 230 29.95 15.37 -18.81
CA THR A 230 30.53 16.20 -17.74
C THR A 230 29.73 17.51 -17.64
N LEU A 231 30.03 18.35 -16.65
CA LEU A 231 29.43 19.69 -16.52
C LEU A 231 30.18 20.77 -17.33
N GLY A 232 31.00 20.35 -18.31
CA GLY A 232 31.79 21.22 -19.18
C GLY A 232 33.31 21.11 -18.99
N GLY A 233 33.78 20.37 -17.98
CA GLY A 233 35.19 19.98 -17.79
C GLY A 233 35.53 18.62 -18.39
N ASP A 234 36.64 18.00 -17.95
CA ASP A 234 37.16 16.77 -18.54
C ASP A 234 36.71 15.51 -17.76
N GLU A 235 36.62 15.58 -16.43
CA GLU A 235 36.35 14.41 -15.59
C GLU A 235 34.93 14.34 -14.99
N ALA A 236 34.42 13.11 -14.81
CA ALA A 236 33.20 12.82 -14.06
C ALA A 236 33.27 11.45 -13.37
N PHE A 237 32.54 11.32 -12.26
CA PHE A 237 32.44 10.12 -11.42
C PHE A 237 30.97 9.85 -11.13
N ALA A 238 30.47 8.64 -11.44
CA ALA A 238 29.15 8.17 -11.02
C ALA A 238 29.29 7.35 -9.73
N LEU A 239 28.46 7.65 -8.75
CA LEU A 239 28.55 7.07 -7.40
C LEU A 239 27.31 6.27 -7.03
N ASP A 240 26.11 6.75 -7.40
CA ASP A 240 24.87 6.07 -7.04
C ASP A 240 23.75 6.28 -8.07
N ILE A 241 22.74 5.40 -8.05
CA ILE A 241 21.60 5.40 -8.97
C ILE A 241 20.32 5.01 -8.23
N ASN A 242 19.21 5.70 -8.51
CA ASN A 242 17.91 5.37 -7.93
C ASN A 242 17.06 4.45 -8.83
N GLU A 243 15.88 4.06 -8.35
CA GLU A 243 14.96 3.16 -9.06
C GLU A 243 14.46 3.73 -10.41
N SER A 244 14.31 5.05 -10.51
CA SER A 244 13.97 5.72 -11.79
C SER A 244 15.15 5.86 -12.76
N GLY A 245 16.34 5.36 -12.40
CA GLY A 245 17.54 5.44 -13.22
C GLY A 245 18.28 6.79 -13.17
N VAL A 246 17.89 7.69 -12.26
CA VAL A 246 18.58 8.96 -12.04
C VAL A 246 19.92 8.69 -11.34
N VAL A 247 21.00 9.22 -11.91
CA VAL A 247 22.36 8.99 -11.42
C VAL A 247 22.89 10.22 -10.70
N THR A 248 23.54 10.02 -9.55
CA THR A 248 24.32 11.07 -8.88
C THR A 248 25.82 10.77 -8.83
N GLY A 249 26.59 11.80 -8.53
CA GLY A 249 28.03 11.75 -8.47
C GLY A 249 28.66 13.13 -8.42
N ARG A 250 29.84 13.26 -9.03
CA ARG A 250 30.52 14.55 -9.21
C ARG A 250 31.15 14.68 -10.59
N ALA A 251 31.10 15.88 -11.15
CA ALA A 251 31.67 16.17 -12.46
C ALA A 251 32.34 17.54 -12.49
N GLU A 252 33.38 17.66 -13.31
CA GLU A 252 34.04 18.93 -13.54
C GLU A 252 33.17 19.86 -14.38
N ASP A 253 33.05 21.10 -13.93
CA ASP A 253 32.57 22.18 -14.78
C ASP A 253 33.68 22.76 -15.66
N ALA A 254 33.35 23.74 -16.50
CA ALA A 254 34.30 24.37 -17.41
C ALA A 254 35.51 25.05 -16.74
N THR A 255 35.51 25.20 -15.40
CA THR A 255 36.64 25.73 -14.63
C THR A 255 37.56 24.63 -14.06
N GLY A 256 37.21 23.35 -14.28
CA GLY A 256 37.92 22.19 -13.72
C GLY A 256 37.58 21.92 -12.25
N GLN A 257 36.49 22.49 -11.73
CA GLN A 257 36.04 22.25 -10.36
C GLN A 257 34.94 21.19 -10.32
N PHE A 258 35.02 20.26 -9.36
CA PHE A 258 34.01 19.22 -9.17
C PHE A 258 32.77 19.76 -8.47
N PHE A 259 31.62 19.48 -9.07
CA PHE A 259 30.31 19.75 -8.49
C PHE A 259 29.44 18.49 -8.47
N PRO A 260 28.55 18.37 -7.48
CA PRO A 260 27.52 17.34 -7.48
C PRO A 260 26.63 17.49 -8.72
N PHE A 261 26.14 16.37 -9.24
CA PHE A 261 25.22 16.37 -10.37
C PHE A 261 24.05 15.41 -10.15
N ARG A 262 23.00 15.62 -10.94
CA ARG A 262 21.97 14.62 -11.27
C ARG A 262 21.95 14.41 -12.76
N TRP A 263 22.00 13.17 -13.20
CA TRP A 263 21.82 12.80 -14.58
C TRP A 263 20.46 12.13 -14.74
N ASP A 264 19.63 12.69 -15.61
CA ASP A 264 18.26 12.26 -15.85
C ASP A 264 18.24 11.34 -17.09
N PRO A 265 17.73 10.09 -16.98
CA PRO A 265 17.75 9.12 -18.06
C PRO A 265 16.79 9.43 -19.20
N ASP A 266 15.69 10.14 -18.93
CA ASP A 266 14.65 10.44 -19.92
C ASP A 266 15.09 11.58 -20.85
N THR A 267 15.77 12.57 -20.28
CA THR A 267 16.31 13.71 -21.01
C THR A 267 17.75 13.50 -21.47
N GLU A 268 18.42 12.48 -20.93
CA GLU A 268 19.85 12.21 -21.07
C GLU A 268 20.75 13.39 -20.65
N THR A 269 20.28 14.22 -19.71
CA THR A 269 20.98 15.46 -19.33
C THR A 269 21.67 15.37 -17.97
N MET A 270 22.93 15.78 -17.92
CA MET A 270 23.66 16.01 -16.67
C MET A 270 23.42 17.43 -16.17
N THR A 271 22.82 17.54 -15.00
CA THR A 271 22.47 18.80 -14.35
C THR A 271 23.36 19.04 -13.13
N LYS A 272 23.96 20.23 -13.05
CA LYS A 272 24.75 20.68 -11.90
C LYS A 272 23.82 20.94 -10.71
N LEU A 273 24.19 20.41 -9.54
CA LEU A 273 23.63 20.83 -8.25
C LEU A 273 24.53 21.92 -7.66
N PHE A 274 23.94 23.06 -7.33
CA PHE A 274 24.68 24.21 -6.84
C PHE A 274 25.07 24.04 -5.36
N MET A 275 26.23 24.61 -5.01
CA MET A 275 26.76 24.54 -3.65
C MET A 275 26.23 25.69 -2.80
N PRO A 276 26.14 25.51 -1.47
CA PRO A 276 25.85 26.60 -0.56
C PRO A 276 26.88 27.74 -0.64
N PRO A 277 26.50 28.99 -0.27
CA PRO A 277 27.45 30.09 -0.14
C PRO A 277 28.60 29.73 0.80
N GLY A 278 29.84 29.87 0.32
CA GLY A 278 31.04 29.53 1.11
C GLY A 278 31.71 28.21 0.73
N TYR A 279 31.09 27.42 -0.14
CA TYR A 279 31.62 26.17 -0.69
C TYR A 279 32.07 26.35 -2.13
N ARG A 280 33.17 25.70 -2.52
CA ARG A 280 33.76 25.86 -3.87
C ARG A 280 33.68 24.62 -4.75
N SER A 281 33.46 23.45 -4.16
CA SER A 281 33.37 22.18 -4.87
C SER A 281 32.72 21.13 -3.95
N GLY A 282 32.27 20.02 -4.50
CA GLY A 282 31.62 18.95 -3.74
C GLY A 282 31.30 17.72 -4.59
N GLY A 283 30.49 16.83 -4.04
CA GLY A 283 29.99 15.65 -4.75
C GLY A 283 28.78 15.03 -4.06
N GLY A 284 27.87 14.46 -4.86
CA GLY A 284 26.75 13.64 -4.40
C GLY A 284 27.23 12.20 -4.26
N GLU A 285 27.03 11.61 -3.10
CA GLU A 285 27.50 10.27 -2.73
C GLU A 285 26.39 9.23 -2.83
N ALA A 286 25.16 9.58 -2.43
CA ALA A 286 24.02 8.69 -2.43
C ALA A 286 22.76 9.40 -2.91
N ILE A 287 21.82 8.63 -3.47
CA ILE A 287 20.54 9.12 -3.98
C ILE A 287 19.39 8.18 -3.56
N ASN A 288 18.29 8.74 -3.07
CA ASN A 288 17.09 7.95 -2.75
C ASN A 288 16.12 7.84 -3.95
N SER A 289 15.02 7.11 -3.81
CA SER A 289 14.03 6.87 -4.88
C SER A 289 13.37 8.16 -5.37
N ARG A 290 13.23 9.18 -4.50
CA ARG A 290 12.77 10.53 -4.89
C ARG A 290 13.73 11.29 -5.77
N GLY A 291 14.99 10.86 -5.72
CA GLY A 291 16.10 11.52 -6.34
C GLY A 291 16.87 12.43 -5.40
N ASP A 292 16.54 12.57 -4.10
CA ASP A 292 17.31 13.40 -3.16
C ASP A 292 18.75 12.93 -3.11
N VAL A 293 19.67 13.88 -3.25
CA VAL A 293 21.09 13.58 -3.25
C VAL A 293 21.68 14.03 -1.93
N VAL A 294 22.47 13.17 -1.29
CA VAL A 294 23.30 13.55 -0.14
C VAL A 294 24.78 13.36 -0.48
N GLY A 295 25.65 14.12 0.16
CA GLY A 295 27.08 14.01 -0.06
C GLY A 295 27.86 15.02 0.76
N PHE A 296 28.80 15.72 0.11
CA PHE A 296 29.73 16.62 0.79
C PHE A 296 30.05 17.88 -0.01
N GLY A 297 30.44 18.95 0.70
CA GLY A 297 31.00 20.17 0.13
C GLY A 297 32.32 20.56 0.77
N ASN A 298 33.24 21.09 -0.03
CA ASN A 298 34.52 21.63 0.45
C ASN A 298 34.38 23.12 0.78
N SER A 299 34.50 23.45 2.07
CA SER A 299 34.39 24.82 2.57
C SER A 299 35.70 25.61 2.40
N ASN A 300 35.61 26.94 2.50
CA ASN A 300 36.76 27.85 2.38
C ASN A 300 37.85 27.66 3.45
N GLY A 301 37.54 26.96 4.55
CA GLY A 301 38.38 26.79 5.73
C GLY A 301 39.18 25.49 5.79
N SER A 302 39.22 24.70 4.70
CA SER A 302 39.85 23.37 4.56
C SER A 302 39.10 22.15 5.15
N GLY A 303 37.83 22.30 5.53
CA GLY A 303 36.95 21.20 5.95
C GLY A 303 36.01 20.69 4.85
N GLN A 304 35.47 19.47 5.04
CA GLN A 304 34.31 18.97 4.31
C GLN A 304 33.09 19.08 5.22
N ASP A 305 31.94 19.41 4.64
CA ASP A 305 30.67 19.43 5.37
C ASP A 305 29.66 18.55 4.63
N ALA A 306 28.85 17.82 5.40
CA ALA A 306 27.74 17.01 4.92
C ALA A 306 26.65 17.90 4.31
N ILE A 307 26.21 17.59 3.08
CA ILE A 307 25.22 18.41 2.37
C ILE A 307 24.16 17.51 1.75
N ALA A 308 22.90 17.96 1.79
CA ALA A 308 21.78 17.39 1.06
C ALA A 308 21.28 18.34 -0.04
N TRP A 309 20.82 17.79 -1.16
CA TRP A 309 20.24 18.47 -2.31
C TRP A 309 18.87 17.86 -2.63
N PRO A 310 17.77 18.57 -2.34
CA PRO A 310 16.40 18.10 -2.57
C PRO A 310 16.04 17.80 -4.03
N ALA A 311 15.09 16.89 -4.22
CA ALA A 311 14.52 16.60 -5.52
C ALA A 311 13.98 17.83 -6.28
N GLY A 312 14.07 17.79 -7.61
CA GLY A 312 13.54 18.84 -8.50
C GLY A 312 14.25 20.19 -8.44
N SER A 313 15.26 20.39 -7.58
CA SER A 313 15.94 21.68 -7.41
C SER A 313 17.44 21.61 -7.67
N GLN A 314 17.91 22.42 -8.61
CA GLN A 314 19.33 22.63 -8.84
C GLN A 314 19.97 23.53 -7.78
N PHE A 315 19.17 24.41 -7.15
CA PHE A 315 19.64 25.45 -6.23
C PHE A 315 19.29 25.16 -4.77
N GLY A 316 18.46 24.15 -4.51
CA GLY A 316 18.16 23.68 -3.17
C GLY A 316 19.35 22.93 -2.60
N PHE A 317 19.81 23.37 -1.44
CA PHE A 317 20.84 22.68 -0.68
C PHE A 317 20.61 22.92 0.82
N ARG A 318 21.04 21.96 1.63
CA ARG A 318 21.12 22.08 3.08
C ARG A 318 22.48 21.59 3.51
N VAL A 319 23.23 22.42 4.24
CA VAL A 319 24.35 21.92 5.03
C VAL A 319 23.76 21.22 6.24
N ILE A 320 24.11 19.95 6.43
CA ILE A 320 23.66 19.14 7.54
C ILE A 320 24.52 19.55 8.75
N ASP A 321 24.14 20.70 9.30
CA ASP A 321 24.82 21.30 10.44
C ASP A 321 24.29 20.74 11.77
N ARG A 322 25.16 20.83 12.77
CA ARG A 322 25.01 20.42 14.18
C ARG A 322 23.58 20.53 14.71
N VAL A 323 23.02 19.37 15.01
CA VAL A 323 21.81 19.19 15.81
C VAL A 323 22.26 19.14 17.29
N ASP A 324 22.25 20.28 18.00
CA ASP A 324 22.61 20.62 19.42
C ASP A 324 23.46 19.70 20.33
N SER A 325 24.27 18.76 19.84
CA SER A 325 25.17 18.01 20.72
C SER A 325 26.55 18.67 20.82
N SER A 326 27.07 18.78 22.05
CA SER A 326 28.45 19.21 22.32
C SER A 326 29.52 18.19 21.91
N GLU A 327 29.08 17.09 21.28
CA GLU A 327 29.83 15.87 21.05
C GLU A 327 30.49 15.80 19.68
N TRP A 328 30.04 16.55 18.67
CA TRP A 328 30.66 16.56 17.33
C TRP A 328 31.32 17.89 17.02
N ILE A 329 32.52 17.81 16.43
CA ILE A 329 33.21 18.96 15.83
C ILE A 329 32.49 19.25 14.53
N ASP A 330 32.59 18.41 13.51
CA ASP A 330 31.95 18.65 12.21
C ASP A 330 31.46 17.31 11.59
N LEU A 331 30.33 17.34 10.87
CA LEU A 331 29.84 16.20 10.06
C LEU A 331 30.44 16.33 8.66
N GLU A 332 31.41 15.47 8.34
CA GLU A 332 32.28 15.68 7.17
C GLU A 332 31.63 15.25 5.85
N ARG A 333 30.86 14.15 5.86
CA ARG A 333 30.31 13.53 4.64
C ARG A 333 29.06 12.71 4.91
N CYS A 334 28.12 12.71 3.95
CA CYS A 334 27.06 11.70 3.88
C CYS A 334 27.51 10.52 3.01
N LEU A 335 27.09 9.31 3.35
CA LEU A 335 27.41 8.07 2.63
C LEU A 335 26.17 7.30 2.16
N GLY A 336 24.99 7.59 2.72
CA GLY A 336 23.75 6.91 2.37
C GLY A 336 22.54 7.71 2.82
N ILE A 337 21.44 7.53 2.10
CA ILE A 337 20.13 8.12 2.37
C ILE A 337 19.06 7.09 2.03
N ASN A 338 17.99 7.00 2.82
CA ASN A 338 16.80 6.21 2.50
C ASN A 338 15.60 7.10 2.08
N ASP A 339 14.51 6.46 1.68
CA ASP A 339 13.26 7.14 1.28
C ASP A 339 12.50 7.73 2.48
N CYS A 340 12.93 7.51 3.71
CA CYS A 340 12.39 8.21 4.89
C CYS A 340 13.21 9.45 5.28
N GLY A 341 14.26 9.78 4.53
CA GLY A 341 15.16 10.90 4.85
C GLY A 341 16.15 10.59 5.98
N VAL A 342 16.31 9.32 6.36
CA VAL A 342 17.40 8.87 7.23
C VAL A 342 18.70 8.92 6.45
N VAL A 343 19.68 9.64 6.98
CA VAL A 343 21.00 9.85 6.38
C VAL A 343 22.07 9.31 7.31
N ILE A 344 23.02 8.60 6.72
CA ILE A 344 24.21 8.08 7.40
C ILE A 344 25.47 8.73 6.85
N GLY A 345 26.52 8.84 7.67
CA GLY A 345 27.76 9.49 7.24
C GLY A 345 28.92 9.38 8.22
N THR A 346 29.99 10.11 7.94
CA THR A 346 31.17 10.20 8.82
C THR A 346 31.45 11.63 9.27
N GLY A 347 32.01 11.81 10.47
CA GLY A 347 32.34 13.12 11.02
C GLY A 347 33.47 13.08 12.07
N GLN A 348 33.88 14.25 12.54
CA GLN A 348 34.88 14.41 13.60
C GLN A 348 34.20 14.65 14.95
N ARG A 349 34.60 13.89 15.99
CA ARG A 349 34.07 13.99 17.35
C ARG A 349 34.82 15.02 18.22
N SER A 350 34.07 15.73 19.05
CA SER A 350 34.53 16.70 20.06
C SER A 350 35.37 16.00 21.13
N GLY A 351 36.55 16.54 21.41
CA GLY A 351 37.49 15.95 22.38
C GLY A 351 38.36 14.80 21.83
N VAL A 352 38.16 14.36 20.57
CA VAL A 352 38.99 13.33 19.91
C VAL A 352 39.61 13.88 18.62
N PRO A 353 40.68 14.70 18.69
CA PRO A 353 41.29 15.27 17.49
C PRO A 353 41.77 14.18 16.51
N GLY A 354 41.23 14.19 15.28
CA GLY A 354 41.57 13.23 14.22
C GLY A 354 40.72 11.96 14.16
N SER A 355 39.64 11.85 14.94
CA SER A 355 38.62 10.80 14.76
C SER A 355 37.84 10.99 13.46
N SER A 356 37.47 9.90 12.77
CA SER A 356 36.44 9.89 11.73
C SER A 356 35.45 8.79 12.08
N GLU A 357 34.34 9.19 12.71
CA GLU A 357 33.34 8.32 13.32
C GLU A 357 32.03 8.35 12.54
N GLY A 358 31.28 7.25 12.61
CA GLY A 358 30.01 7.11 11.92
C GLY A 358 28.88 7.84 12.65
N TRP A 359 27.97 8.44 11.90
CA TRP A 359 26.75 9.06 12.41
C TRP A 359 25.53 8.65 11.57
N ILE A 360 24.36 8.72 12.21
CA ILE A 360 23.04 8.57 11.58
C ILE A 360 22.18 9.72 12.07
N THR A 361 21.39 10.30 11.17
CA THR A 361 20.42 11.35 11.50
C THR A 361 19.18 11.18 10.63
N GLN A 362 18.06 11.70 11.07
CA GLN A 362 16.89 11.83 10.22
C GLN A 362 16.78 13.29 9.80
N LEU A 363 16.88 13.54 8.50
CA LEU A 363 16.48 14.82 7.97
C LEU A 363 14.94 14.84 8.04
N PRO A 364 14.34 15.82 8.76
CA PRO A 364 12.90 15.91 8.83
C PRO A 364 12.34 15.91 7.40
N PRO A 365 11.17 15.26 7.17
CA PRO A 365 10.53 15.21 5.85
C PRO A 365 10.47 16.58 5.16
N SER A 366 10.40 17.64 5.98
CA SER A 366 10.45 19.04 5.61
C SER A 366 11.74 19.58 4.99
N GLN A 367 12.82 18.82 4.86
CA GLN A 367 14.11 19.40 4.41
C GLN A 367 14.78 18.62 3.30
N LEU A 368 14.07 17.67 2.68
CA LEU A 368 14.59 16.87 1.58
C LEU A 368 13.75 16.88 0.30
N GLY A 369 12.51 17.38 0.28
CA GLY A 369 11.67 17.25 -0.92
C GLY A 369 11.11 15.82 -0.98
N GLN A 370 9.83 15.69 -0.68
CA GLN A 370 9.13 14.43 -0.30
C GLN A 370 8.79 13.45 -1.43
N SER A 371 8.54 12.19 -0.98
CA SER A 371 8.09 10.93 -1.63
C SER A 371 8.59 9.65 -0.86
N VAL A 372 7.85 8.92 0.00
CA VAL A 372 6.57 8.21 -0.23
C VAL A 372 6.79 6.89 -1.00
N THR A 373 7.44 5.87 -0.43
CA THR A 373 7.56 4.54 -1.11
C THR A 373 7.28 3.33 -0.23
N THR A 374 7.49 3.40 1.09
CA THR A 374 7.04 2.34 1.99
C THR A 374 5.61 2.64 2.44
N ASP A 375 4.75 1.69 2.14
CA ASP A 375 3.34 1.60 2.47
C ASP A 375 3.15 0.13 2.86
N THR A 376 3.25 -0.14 4.16
CA THR A 376 3.42 -1.47 4.73
C THR A 376 2.12 -2.29 4.68
N ASP A 377 0.96 -1.65 4.75
CA ASP A 377 -0.35 -2.30 4.66
C ASP A 377 -1.03 -2.14 3.29
N GLY A 378 -0.45 -1.34 2.40
CA GLY A 378 -0.85 -1.23 0.99
C GLY A 378 -2.07 -0.35 0.78
N ASP A 379 -2.33 0.64 1.65
CA ASP A 379 -3.49 1.54 1.57
C ASP A 379 -3.27 2.81 0.73
N ALA A 380 -2.10 2.91 0.11
CA ALA A 380 -1.60 4.05 -0.65
C ALA A 380 -1.32 5.30 0.21
N ILE A 381 -1.35 5.21 1.53
CA ILE A 381 -0.83 6.21 2.44
C ILE A 381 0.56 5.72 2.89
N PRO A 382 1.60 6.55 2.77
CA PRO A 382 2.93 6.12 3.14
C PRO A 382 3.08 6.01 4.66
N ASP A 383 3.82 5.00 5.13
CA ASP A 383 4.13 4.79 6.55
C ASP A 383 4.62 6.07 7.23
N CYS A 384 5.39 6.89 6.51
CA CYS A 384 5.93 8.13 7.05
C CYS A 384 4.84 9.19 7.28
N TRP A 385 3.81 9.25 6.43
CA TRP A 385 2.67 10.13 6.62
C TRP A 385 1.80 9.65 7.78
N GLU A 386 1.59 8.35 7.91
CA GLU A 386 0.78 7.77 8.99
C GLU A 386 1.48 7.81 10.34
N THR A 387 2.82 7.78 10.36
CA THR A 387 3.63 7.85 11.60
C THR A 387 3.90 9.28 12.05
N TYR A 388 4.09 10.21 11.12
CA TYR A 388 4.59 11.56 11.43
C TYR A 388 3.71 12.71 10.95
N GLY A 389 2.64 12.42 10.20
CA GLY A 389 1.81 13.41 9.52
C GLY A 389 2.35 13.84 8.15
N VAL A 390 1.53 14.55 7.39
CA VAL A 390 1.86 15.10 6.08
C VAL A 390 2.36 16.54 6.24
N ASP A 391 3.60 16.79 5.84
CA ASP A 391 4.27 18.10 5.86
C ASP A 391 4.57 18.50 4.42
N ILE A 392 3.57 19.00 3.69
CA ILE A 392 3.66 19.15 2.23
C ILE A 392 4.47 20.37 1.80
N ASP A 393 4.53 21.42 2.63
CA ASP A 393 5.26 22.65 2.33
C ASP A 393 6.70 22.67 2.86
N LEU A 394 7.04 21.64 3.63
CA LEU A 394 8.37 21.34 4.06
C LEU A 394 8.89 22.39 5.06
N ASP A 395 8.07 22.80 6.04
CA ASP A 395 8.47 23.74 7.09
C ASP A 395 8.88 23.08 8.43
N GLY A 396 8.60 21.78 8.61
CA GLY A 396 8.92 21.01 9.80
C GLY A 396 7.77 20.90 10.80
N GLN A 397 6.59 21.40 10.44
CA GLN A 397 5.32 21.16 11.12
C GLN A 397 4.37 20.47 10.13
N PRO A 398 3.86 19.27 10.45
CA PRO A 398 2.90 18.61 9.57
C PRO A 398 1.62 19.46 9.44
N GLU A 399 1.22 19.73 8.20
CA GLU A 399 -0.08 20.30 7.85
C GLU A 399 -1.24 19.40 8.25
N LEU A 400 -1.02 18.09 8.21
CA LEU A 400 -2.04 17.08 8.48
C LEU A 400 -1.49 16.02 9.45
N ASP A 401 -2.02 16.00 10.66
CA ASP A 401 -1.64 15.05 11.71
C ASP A 401 -2.44 13.75 11.59
N LEU A 402 -2.10 12.94 10.58
CA LEU A 402 -2.70 11.62 10.37
C LEU A 402 -2.58 10.67 11.57
N PRO A 403 -1.45 10.60 12.32
CA PRO A 403 -1.39 9.78 13.53
C PRO A 403 -2.46 10.19 14.56
N ALA A 404 -2.68 11.49 14.76
CA ALA A 404 -3.73 11.97 15.66
C ALA A 404 -5.15 11.72 15.13
N MET A 405 -5.31 11.56 13.81
CA MET A 405 -6.57 11.15 13.18
C MET A 405 -6.78 9.63 13.25
N GLY A 406 -5.75 8.86 13.61
CA GLY A 406 -5.84 7.41 13.84
C GLY A 406 -5.25 6.56 12.72
N ALA A 407 -4.44 7.14 11.83
CA ALA A 407 -3.70 6.38 10.83
C ALA A 407 -2.71 5.40 11.47
N ASN A 408 -2.47 4.28 10.81
CA ASN A 408 -1.65 3.19 11.32
C ASN A 408 -0.94 2.45 10.17
N PRO A 409 0.40 2.54 10.07
CA PRO A 409 1.19 1.90 9.00
C PRO A 409 1.09 0.38 8.89
N GLN A 410 0.36 -0.28 9.79
CA GLN A 410 0.20 -1.73 9.80
C GLN A 410 -1.23 -2.16 9.60
N ARG A 411 -2.15 -1.25 9.28
CA ARG A 411 -3.57 -1.53 9.05
C ARG A 411 -4.19 -0.49 8.12
N GLN A 412 -4.66 -0.97 6.97
CA GLN A 412 -5.19 -0.11 5.91
C GLN A 412 -6.17 0.96 6.42
N ASP A 413 -5.94 2.20 6.04
CA ASP A 413 -6.74 3.37 6.36
C ASP A 413 -7.36 4.00 5.10
N ILE A 414 -8.61 4.45 5.21
CA ILE A 414 -9.28 5.24 4.17
C ILE A 414 -9.87 6.47 4.81
N PHE A 415 -9.52 7.66 4.32
CA PHE A 415 -10.03 8.93 4.82
C PHE A 415 -11.10 9.50 3.90
N VAL A 416 -12.27 9.82 4.47
CA VAL A 416 -13.37 10.49 3.76
C VAL A 416 -13.80 11.72 4.55
N GLU A 417 -13.76 12.87 3.90
CA GLU A 417 -14.37 14.10 4.42
C GLU A 417 -15.81 14.18 3.89
N VAL A 418 -16.76 14.43 4.78
CA VAL A 418 -18.19 14.42 4.48
C VAL A 418 -18.81 15.78 4.82
N ASP A 419 -19.25 16.46 3.78
CA ASP A 419 -20.02 17.69 3.86
C ASP A 419 -21.48 17.45 3.50
N THR A 420 -22.38 18.30 3.99
CA THR A 420 -23.81 18.09 3.81
C THR A 420 -24.53 19.41 3.60
N MET A 421 -25.48 19.41 2.67
CA MET A 421 -26.44 20.50 2.59
C MET A 421 -27.31 20.56 3.86
N THR A 422 -27.77 21.78 4.17
CA THR A 422 -28.67 21.99 5.32
C THR A 422 -29.87 21.04 5.24
N SER A 423 -30.11 20.26 6.31
CA SER A 423 -31.15 19.23 6.41
C SER A 423 -30.94 17.97 5.54
N ARG A 424 -29.72 17.74 5.05
CA ARG A 424 -29.30 16.52 4.33
C ARG A 424 -28.22 15.73 5.06
N ALA A 425 -27.84 16.14 6.25
CA ALA A 425 -26.88 15.40 7.05
C ALA A 425 -27.32 13.95 7.30
N PRO A 426 -26.40 12.98 7.24
CA PRO A 426 -26.71 11.59 7.50
C PRO A 426 -27.24 11.40 8.93
N ALA A 427 -28.08 10.39 9.13
CA ALA A 427 -28.55 10.05 10.47
C ALA A 427 -27.37 9.62 11.38
N PRO A 428 -27.45 9.80 12.72
CA PRO A 428 -26.31 9.71 13.64
C PRO A 428 -25.49 8.41 13.65
N ASN A 429 -25.99 7.32 13.08
CA ASN A 429 -25.33 6.01 13.03
C ASN A 429 -24.97 5.54 11.62
N VAL A 430 -25.21 6.36 10.59
CA VAL A 430 -24.99 5.94 9.20
C VAL A 430 -23.51 5.74 8.93
N LEU A 431 -22.68 6.74 9.21
CA LEU A 431 -21.23 6.65 8.96
C LEU A 431 -20.60 5.52 9.78
N SER A 432 -20.92 5.40 11.07
CA SER A 432 -20.38 4.34 11.92
C SER A 432 -20.80 2.92 11.53
N ARG A 433 -21.93 2.75 10.82
CA ARG A 433 -22.30 1.45 10.23
C ARG A 433 -21.44 1.12 9.02
N VAL A 434 -21.12 2.11 8.18
CA VAL A 434 -20.19 1.91 7.05
C VAL A 434 -18.79 1.63 7.58
N GLU A 435 -18.31 2.39 8.57
CA GLU A 435 -17.03 2.12 9.24
C GLU A 435 -16.97 0.70 9.82
N ALA A 436 -18.06 0.23 10.43
CA ALA A 436 -18.15 -1.14 10.92
C ALA A 436 -18.13 -2.19 9.79
N ALA A 437 -18.68 -1.90 8.61
CA ALA A 437 -18.60 -2.80 7.45
C ALA A 437 -17.14 -2.95 6.99
N PHE A 438 -16.41 -1.83 6.85
CA PHE A 438 -14.98 -1.84 6.50
C PHE A 438 -14.12 -2.52 7.58
N ALA A 439 -14.41 -2.27 8.86
CA ALA A 439 -13.70 -2.92 9.96
C ALA A 439 -13.90 -4.45 10.00
N ASN A 440 -15.01 -4.96 9.46
CA ASN A 440 -15.30 -6.39 9.34
C ASN A 440 -14.83 -7.00 8.01
N ALA A 441 -14.21 -6.21 7.13
CA ALA A 441 -13.73 -6.70 5.84
C ALA A 441 -12.71 -7.85 6.02
N PRO A 442 -12.72 -8.86 5.15
CA PRO A 442 -11.80 -9.99 5.24
C PRO A 442 -10.44 -9.68 4.58
N ILE A 443 -9.87 -8.53 4.92
CA ILE A 443 -8.52 -8.11 4.53
C ILE A 443 -7.56 -8.44 5.67
N GLU A 444 -6.45 -9.11 5.41
CA GLU A 444 -5.42 -9.39 6.41
C GLU A 444 -4.41 -8.23 6.44
N ASN A 445 -4.06 -7.77 7.64
CA ASN A 445 -3.10 -6.69 7.82
C ASN A 445 -1.76 -7.19 8.40
N PRO A 446 -0.66 -6.45 8.20
CA PRO A 446 0.66 -6.75 8.76
C PRO A 446 0.69 -6.92 10.29
N ASP A 447 -0.19 -6.23 11.04
CA ASP A 447 -0.31 -6.37 12.50
C ASP A 447 -1.01 -7.67 12.95
N GLY A 448 -1.47 -8.50 12.00
CA GLY A 448 -2.19 -9.75 12.22
C GLY A 448 -3.68 -9.57 12.51
N THR A 449 -4.21 -8.35 12.44
CA THR A 449 -5.66 -8.08 12.48
C THR A 449 -6.29 -8.20 11.09
N THR A 450 -7.62 -8.15 11.05
CA THR A 450 -8.37 -8.08 9.79
C THR A 450 -9.18 -6.79 9.67
N GLY A 451 -9.50 -6.41 8.43
CA GLY A 451 -10.39 -5.30 8.08
C GLY A 451 -9.65 -4.00 7.77
N VAL A 452 -10.41 -3.01 7.30
CA VAL A 452 -9.92 -1.68 6.92
C VAL A 452 -10.43 -0.66 7.94
N THR A 453 -9.63 0.34 8.28
CA THR A 453 -10.07 1.49 9.10
C THR A 453 -10.64 2.54 8.16
N LEU A 454 -11.95 2.75 8.19
CA LEU A 454 -12.55 3.89 7.49
C LEU A 454 -12.67 5.07 8.47
N HIS A 455 -12.12 6.22 8.10
CA HIS A 455 -12.22 7.47 8.81
C HIS A 455 -13.22 8.39 8.10
N ALA A 456 -14.52 8.17 8.32
CA ALA A 456 -15.58 8.96 7.69
C ALA A 456 -15.97 10.16 8.56
N MET A 457 -15.43 11.33 8.24
CA MET A 457 -15.50 12.52 9.09
C MET A 457 -16.53 13.52 8.58
N LEU A 458 -17.62 13.67 9.33
CA LEU A 458 -18.60 14.73 9.11
C LEU A 458 -18.03 16.09 9.50
N ASP A 459 -17.92 17.02 8.54
CA ASP A 459 -17.43 18.38 8.75
C ASP A 459 -18.56 19.42 8.70
N GLU A 460 -18.86 20.02 7.56
CA GLU A 460 -19.87 21.07 7.46
C GLU A 460 -21.26 20.51 7.16
N THR A 461 -22.24 20.86 8.01
CA THR A 461 -23.63 20.38 7.85
C THR A 461 -24.61 21.44 7.31
N ASN A 462 -24.07 22.52 6.75
CA ASN A 462 -24.82 23.75 6.46
C ASN A 462 -24.55 24.31 5.07
N LEU A 463 -24.10 23.49 4.12
CA LEU A 463 -24.02 23.89 2.72
C LEU A 463 -25.41 24.35 2.22
N THR A 464 -25.41 25.18 1.19
CA THR A 464 -26.66 25.74 0.66
C THR A 464 -27.50 24.64 0.04
N LEU A 465 -28.67 24.38 0.64
CA LEU A 465 -29.65 23.44 0.09
C LEU A 465 -30.14 23.91 -1.28
N ARG A 466 -29.80 23.15 -2.32
CA ARG A 466 -30.25 23.36 -3.70
C ARG A 466 -30.04 22.09 -4.52
N ASP A 467 -30.72 22.01 -5.66
CA ASP A 467 -30.44 20.98 -6.65
C ASP A 467 -29.19 21.37 -7.47
N TYR A 468 -28.42 20.39 -7.91
CA TYR A 468 -27.27 20.56 -8.81
C TYR A 468 -27.71 20.40 -10.27
N PRO A 469 -27.94 21.47 -11.04
CA PRO A 469 -28.46 21.34 -12.40
C PRO A 469 -27.51 20.66 -13.38
N ASN A 470 -26.21 20.54 -13.08
CA ASN A 470 -25.20 19.86 -13.90
C ASN A 470 -24.27 18.99 -13.01
N ALA A 471 -24.84 18.32 -12.01
CA ALA A 471 -24.18 17.35 -11.13
C ALA A 471 -22.79 17.80 -10.63
N PHE A 472 -21.72 17.19 -11.19
CA PHE A 472 -20.34 17.44 -10.79
C PHE A 472 -19.87 18.88 -10.98
N VAL A 473 -20.49 19.67 -11.87
CA VAL A 473 -20.11 21.08 -12.01
C VAL A 473 -20.41 21.87 -10.72
N GLU A 474 -21.59 21.69 -10.13
CA GLU A 474 -21.93 22.34 -8.89
C GLU A 474 -21.29 21.67 -7.67
N PHE A 475 -21.10 20.35 -7.70
CA PHE A 475 -20.31 19.64 -6.69
C PHE A 475 -18.91 20.23 -6.59
N GLN A 476 -18.19 20.36 -7.70
CA GLN A 476 -16.83 20.90 -7.72
C GLN A 476 -16.83 22.37 -7.28
N ALA A 477 -17.87 23.14 -7.63
CA ALA A 477 -18.01 24.50 -7.14
C ALA A 477 -18.18 24.57 -5.61
N ASP A 478 -18.91 23.64 -5.00
CA ASP A 478 -19.01 23.55 -3.54
C ASP A 478 -17.70 23.04 -2.93
N LYS A 479 -17.09 21.98 -3.45
CA LYS A 479 -15.78 21.46 -3.02
C LYS A 479 -14.71 22.56 -2.99
N MET A 480 -14.62 23.39 -4.03
CA MET A 480 -13.67 24.51 -4.08
C MET A 480 -13.81 25.50 -2.91
N ASN A 481 -15.00 25.63 -2.33
CA ASN A 481 -15.29 26.57 -1.25
C ASN A 481 -15.33 25.92 0.14
N HIS A 482 -15.53 24.60 0.19
CA HIS A 482 -15.86 23.87 1.41
C HIS A 482 -14.89 22.73 1.76
N PHE A 483 -14.03 22.27 0.84
CA PHE A 483 -13.04 21.24 1.15
C PHE A 483 -12.03 21.69 2.23
N GLY A 484 -11.83 20.83 3.23
CA GLY A 484 -11.11 21.06 4.49
C GLY A 484 -11.92 21.90 5.47
N THR A 485 -11.73 21.72 6.78
CA THR A 485 -12.54 22.37 7.82
C THR A 485 -12.53 23.90 7.75
N PRO A 486 -13.58 24.59 8.26
CA PRO A 486 -13.60 26.05 8.31
C PRO A 486 -12.38 26.68 8.98
N ALA A 487 -11.77 25.99 9.96
CA ALA A 487 -10.56 26.44 10.63
C ALA A 487 -9.31 26.31 9.73
N GLU A 488 -9.19 25.20 9.00
CA GLU A 488 -8.10 24.96 8.06
C GLU A 488 -8.15 25.96 6.89
N ARG A 489 -9.36 26.25 6.34
CA ARG A 489 -9.53 27.19 5.21
C ARG A 489 -9.19 28.64 5.54
N VAL A 490 -9.20 29.04 6.82
CA VAL A 490 -8.82 30.39 7.28
C VAL A 490 -7.45 30.45 7.96
N ALA A 491 -6.75 29.31 8.07
CA ALA A 491 -5.42 29.24 8.63
C ALA A 491 -4.41 30.04 7.80
N THR A 492 -3.28 30.42 8.41
CA THR A 492 -2.27 31.24 7.71
C THR A 492 -1.55 30.43 6.61
N ASN A 493 -1.42 29.12 6.79
CA ASN A 493 -0.91 28.13 5.83
C ASN A 493 -2.04 27.31 5.17
N ALA A 494 -3.26 27.86 5.06
CA ALA A 494 -4.43 27.15 4.49
C ALA A 494 -4.14 26.48 3.14
N THR A 495 -3.36 27.11 2.26
CA THR A 495 -2.97 26.51 0.98
C THR A 495 -2.24 25.18 1.17
N ALA A 496 -1.26 25.11 2.08
CA ALA A 496 -0.50 23.89 2.35
C ALA A 496 -1.40 22.82 2.97
N ILE A 497 -2.22 23.20 3.97
CA ILE A 497 -3.15 22.27 4.63
C ILE A 497 -4.09 21.62 3.62
N LEU A 498 -4.74 22.43 2.78
CA LEU A 498 -5.66 21.91 1.78
C LEU A 498 -4.93 21.06 0.73
N GLN A 499 -3.68 21.37 0.40
CA GLN A 499 -2.89 20.53 -0.50
C GLN A 499 -2.57 19.16 0.14
N ALA A 500 -2.17 19.14 1.41
CA ALA A 500 -1.92 17.90 2.15
C ALA A 500 -3.18 17.03 2.26
N ARG A 501 -4.34 17.63 2.58
CA ARG A 501 -5.62 16.92 2.62
C ARG A 501 -5.96 16.26 1.29
N ARG A 502 -5.77 16.94 0.15
CA ARG A 502 -6.09 16.35 -1.15
C ARG A 502 -5.25 15.13 -1.53
N GLN A 503 -4.11 14.91 -0.86
CA GLN A 503 -3.30 13.71 -1.10
C GLN A 503 -3.86 12.46 -0.40
N VAL A 504 -4.78 12.63 0.55
CA VAL A 504 -5.22 11.54 1.45
C VAL A 504 -6.74 11.37 1.42
N PHE A 505 -7.48 12.47 1.32
CA PHE A 505 -8.93 12.46 1.47
C PHE A 505 -9.68 12.19 0.17
N ARG A 506 -10.64 11.28 0.27
CA ARG A 506 -11.84 11.27 -0.58
C ARG A 506 -12.85 12.29 -0.04
N TYR A 507 -13.68 12.84 -0.90
CA TYR A 507 -14.62 13.90 -0.53
C TYR A 507 -16.05 13.55 -0.94
N CYS A 508 -16.95 13.62 0.04
CA CYS A 508 -18.36 13.31 -0.10
C CYS A 508 -19.20 14.57 0.16
N ILE A 509 -20.20 14.82 -0.68
CA ILE A 509 -21.30 15.74 -0.34
C ILE A 509 -22.62 14.97 -0.26
N PHE A 510 -23.28 15.01 0.90
CA PHE A 510 -24.71 14.73 1.02
C PHE A 510 -25.49 15.93 0.44
N ALA A 511 -25.75 15.87 -0.87
CA ALA A 511 -26.43 16.88 -1.64
C ALA A 511 -27.94 16.60 -1.74
N ASN A 512 -28.69 17.53 -2.34
CA ASN A 512 -30.13 17.38 -2.49
C ASN A 512 -30.48 16.41 -3.62
N THR A 513 -30.37 16.85 -4.86
CA THR A 513 -30.59 16.08 -6.10
C THR A 513 -29.70 16.69 -7.19
N TYR A 514 -29.54 16.02 -8.33
CA TYR A 514 -28.88 16.59 -9.50
C TYR A 514 -29.68 16.37 -10.78
N GLU A 515 -29.53 17.26 -11.77
CA GLU A 515 -30.11 17.18 -13.11
C GLU A 515 -31.64 16.94 -13.17
N GLY A 516 -32.36 17.24 -12.08
CA GLY A 516 -33.78 16.92 -11.94
C GLY A 516 -34.07 15.42 -11.84
N SER A 517 -33.03 14.62 -11.63
CA SER A 517 -33.07 13.19 -11.34
C SER A 517 -33.50 12.95 -9.89
N THR A 518 -33.85 11.69 -9.65
CA THR A 518 -34.11 11.12 -8.34
C THR A 518 -33.07 10.04 -7.98
N SER A 519 -31.92 10.08 -8.65
CA SER A 519 -30.76 9.24 -8.38
C SER A 519 -30.35 9.25 -6.90
N SER A 520 -29.92 8.08 -6.41
CA SER A 520 -29.37 7.90 -5.07
C SER A 520 -28.06 8.67 -4.83
N GLY A 521 -27.18 8.78 -5.83
CA GLY A 521 -25.86 9.37 -5.69
C GLY A 521 -25.14 9.56 -7.03
N LEU A 522 -23.86 9.86 -6.99
CA LEU A 522 -22.97 9.83 -8.15
C LEU A 522 -21.50 9.87 -7.69
N GLY A 523 -20.65 9.00 -8.23
CA GLY A 523 -19.22 8.91 -7.89
C GLY A 523 -18.30 9.00 -9.11
N GLU A 524 -17.05 9.40 -8.87
CA GLU A 524 -15.97 9.22 -9.85
C GLU A 524 -15.52 7.76 -9.93
N PHE A 525 -15.11 7.30 -11.11
CA PHE A 525 -14.66 5.92 -11.34
C PHE A 525 -13.44 5.82 -12.29
N PRO A 526 -12.24 5.46 -11.77
CA PRO A 526 -11.85 5.67 -10.38
C PRO A 526 -11.74 7.18 -10.09
N GLY A 527 -11.55 7.54 -8.83
CA GLY A 527 -11.38 8.94 -8.43
C GLY A 527 -11.46 9.11 -6.92
N ASN A 528 -11.71 10.33 -6.46
CA ASN A 528 -11.80 10.61 -5.02
C ASN A 528 -13.03 11.43 -4.62
N ASP A 529 -13.89 11.79 -5.57
CA ASP A 529 -15.09 12.56 -5.32
C ASP A 529 -16.36 11.75 -5.53
N PHE A 530 -17.33 11.91 -4.63
CA PHE A 530 -18.66 11.33 -4.78
C PHE A 530 -19.73 12.12 -4.02
N MET A 531 -21.00 11.88 -4.33
CA MET A 531 -22.12 12.53 -3.65
C MET A 531 -23.27 11.56 -3.38
N VAL A 532 -23.95 11.79 -2.26
CA VAL A 532 -25.22 11.13 -1.92
C VAL A 532 -26.35 12.13 -2.17
N THR A 533 -27.35 11.78 -2.98
CA THR A 533 -28.39 12.68 -3.50
C THR A 533 -29.82 12.21 -3.26
N LEU A 534 -30.06 11.65 -2.06
CA LEU A 534 -31.35 11.11 -1.62
C LEU A 534 -32.42 12.18 -1.31
N GLY A 535 -32.25 13.44 -1.74
CA GLY A 535 -33.13 14.55 -1.38
C GLY A 535 -34.56 14.45 -1.92
N ALA A 536 -34.81 13.54 -2.88
CA ALA A 536 -36.15 13.17 -3.36
C ALA A 536 -36.77 11.97 -2.62
N TRP A 537 -35.98 11.24 -1.82
CA TRP A 537 -36.40 9.99 -1.17
C TRP A 537 -36.95 10.27 0.23
N GLU A 538 -38.05 9.63 0.60
CA GLU A 538 -38.67 9.80 1.92
C GLU A 538 -37.77 9.25 3.03
N ASP A 539 -37.62 9.99 4.13
CA ASP A 539 -36.75 9.59 5.26
C ASP A 539 -37.42 8.63 6.26
N GLY A 540 -38.67 8.23 6.01
CA GLY A 540 -39.48 7.43 6.94
C GLY A 540 -40.00 8.18 8.18
N ALA A 541 -39.64 9.47 8.35
CA ALA A 541 -40.07 10.37 9.42
C ALA A 541 -40.98 11.51 8.91
N GLY A 542 -41.38 11.47 7.64
CA GLY A 542 -42.22 12.48 6.99
C GLY A 542 -41.44 13.65 6.40
N GLY A 543 -40.12 13.52 6.29
CA GLY A 543 -39.22 14.40 5.55
C GLY A 543 -38.62 13.69 4.32
N PHE A 544 -37.48 14.19 3.88
CA PHE A 544 -36.75 13.69 2.71
C PHE A 544 -35.28 13.50 3.07
N GLY A 545 -34.52 12.79 2.23
CA GLY A 545 -33.10 12.49 2.45
C GLY A 545 -32.81 11.00 2.59
N GLY A 546 -33.80 10.14 2.31
CA GLY A 546 -33.71 8.69 2.44
C GLY A 546 -33.66 8.19 3.89
N THR A 547 -33.96 6.91 4.07
CA THR A 547 -33.86 6.22 5.36
C THR A 547 -32.39 6.00 5.76
N PRO A 548 -32.08 5.72 7.04
CA PRO A 548 -30.70 5.44 7.46
C PRO A 548 -30.05 4.24 6.75
N ASP A 549 -30.84 3.28 6.27
CA ASP A 549 -30.31 2.15 5.50
C ASP A 549 -29.97 2.55 4.06
N GLU A 550 -30.82 3.36 3.43
CA GLU A 550 -30.56 3.93 2.10
C GLU A 550 -29.34 4.85 2.13
N GLN A 551 -29.23 5.70 3.15
CA GLN A 551 -28.06 6.58 3.33
C GLN A 551 -26.77 5.78 3.46
N ALA A 552 -26.75 4.70 4.25
CA ALA A 552 -25.57 3.87 4.45
C ALA A 552 -25.21 3.07 3.20
N GLY A 553 -26.21 2.44 2.58
CA GLY A 553 -26.06 1.65 1.36
C GLY A 553 -25.53 2.49 0.20
N THR A 554 -26.13 3.66 -0.03
CA THR A 554 -25.68 4.59 -1.07
C THR A 554 -24.31 5.17 -0.76
N PHE A 555 -24.04 5.63 0.47
CA PHE A 555 -22.70 6.13 0.79
C PHE A 555 -21.61 5.09 0.51
N MET A 556 -21.85 3.83 0.90
CA MET A 556 -20.90 2.76 0.64
C MET A 556 -20.80 2.42 -0.85
N HIS A 557 -21.91 2.41 -1.60
CA HIS A 557 -21.91 2.19 -3.05
C HIS A 557 -21.07 3.23 -3.79
N GLU A 558 -21.32 4.51 -3.53
CA GLU A 558 -20.63 5.62 -4.19
C GLU A 558 -19.15 5.69 -3.80
N LEU A 559 -18.83 5.38 -2.53
CA LEU A 559 -17.44 5.21 -2.11
C LEU A 559 -16.77 4.07 -2.88
N GLY A 560 -17.48 2.99 -3.20
CA GLY A 560 -16.99 1.87 -4.00
C GLY A 560 -16.51 2.26 -5.39
N HIS A 561 -17.16 3.22 -6.05
CA HIS A 561 -16.69 3.75 -7.32
C HIS A 561 -15.31 4.43 -7.21
N THR A 562 -15.10 5.21 -6.15
CA THR A 562 -13.79 5.82 -5.83
C THR A 562 -12.72 4.79 -5.40
N LEU A 563 -13.13 3.53 -5.23
CA LEU A 563 -12.28 2.38 -4.91
C LEU A 563 -12.17 1.41 -6.10
N GLY A 564 -12.53 1.83 -7.31
CA GLY A 564 -12.37 1.04 -8.52
C GLY A 564 -13.41 -0.07 -8.71
N LEU A 565 -14.53 -0.05 -7.98
CA LEU A 565 -15.65 -0.98 -8.18
C LEU A 565 -16.72 -0.41 -9.11
N ASP A 566 -17.14 -1.20 -10.08
CA ASP A 566 -18.30 -0.92 -10.95
C ASP A 566 -19.53 -1.69 -10.41
N HIS A 567 -20.72 -1.55 -11.00
CA HIS A 567 -21.95 -2.17 -10.47
C HIS A 567 -21.96 -3.70 -10.49
N GLY A 568 -21.05 -4.30 -11.26
CA GLY A 568 -20.74 -5.73 -11.28
C GLY A 568 -19.44 -6.09 -10.57
N GLY A 569 -18.81 -5.14 -9.87
CA GLY A 569 -17.51 -5.26 -9.24
C GLY A 569 -16.39 -4.93 -10.22
N GLY A 570 -16.08 -5.87 -11.12
CA GLY A 570 -15.04 -5.67 -12.15
C GLY A 570 -15.58 -5.28 -13.53
N ASP A 571 -16.89 -5.05 -13.66
CA ASP A 571 -17.58 -4.71 -14.91
C ASP A 571 -18.88 -3.94 -14.62
N GLY A 572 -19.39 -3.20 -15.61
CA GLY A 572 -20.63 -2.42 -15.48
C GLY A 572 -21.92 -3.21 -15.64
N VAL A 573 -21.88 -4.53 -15.44
CA VAL A 573 -23.06 -5.39 -15.60
C VAL A 573 -23.90 -5.34 -14.33
N ASN A 574 -25.06 -4.70 -14.44
CA ASN A 574 -26.04 -4.57 -13.37
C ASN A 574 -26.78 -5.87 -13.05
N TYR A 575 -27.32 -5.97 -11.83
CA TYR A 575 -28.28 -7.01 -11.42
C TYR A 575 -27.75 -8.45 -11.54
N LYS A 576 -26.43 -8.66 -11.43
CA LYS A 576 -25.83 -10.00 -11.52
C LYS A 576 -26.28 -10.89 -10.35
N PRO A 577 -26.87 -12.07 -10.60
CA PRO A 577 -27.31 -12.98 -9.54
C PRO A 577 -26.15 -13.61 -8.75
N ASN A 578 -24.96 -13.68 -9.35
CA ASN A 578 -23.73 -14.20 -8.74
C ASN A 578 -22.82 -13.09 -8.19
N TYR A 579 -23.40 -11.94 -7.83
CA TYR A 579 -22.67 -10.80 -7.28
C TYR A 579 -23.45 -10.19 -6.10
N LEU A 580 -23.12 -10.62 -4.88
CA LEU A 580 -23.79 -10.22 -3.64
C LEU A 580 -23.01 -9.12 -2.93
N SER A 581 -23.16 -7.90 -3.43
CA SER A 581 -22.44 -6.69 -2.99
C SER A 581 -23.37 -5.48 -3.02
N VAL A 582 -23.17 -4.49 -2.14
CA VAL A 582 -23.89 -3.20 -2.21
C VAL A 582 -23.67 -2.45 -3.53
N MET A 583 -22.60 -2.75 -4.28
CA MET A 583 -22.39 -2.24 -5.65
C MET A 583 -23.43 -2.78 -6.63
N ASN A 584 -24.04 -3.92 -6.36
CA ASN A 584 -25.15 -4.43 -7.16
C ASN A 584 -26.44 -3.76 -6.71
N TYR A 585 -27.16 -3.08 -7.60
CA TYR A 585 -28.42 -2.39 -7.28
C TYR A 585 -29.49 -3.23 -6.60
N ILE A 586 -29.46 -4.56 -6.74
CA ILE A 586 -30.34 -5.46 -5.97
C ILE A 586 -30.12 -5.29 -4.46
N TRP A 587 -28.87 -5.05 -4.06
CA TRP A 587 -28.38 -5.07 -2.69
C TRP A 587 -27.84 -3.72 -2.22
N GLN A 588 -27.89 -2.66 -3.03
CA GLN A 588 -27.48 -1.32 -2.61
C GLN A 588 -28.26 -0.87 -1.37
N THR A 589 -29.59 -1.01 -1.39
CA THR A 589 -30.48 -0.62 -0.28
C THR A 589 -31.45 -1.76 0.08
N PRO A 590 -32.06 -1.76 1.29
CA PRO A 590 -32.98 -2.80 1.67
C PRO A 590 -34.25 -2.80 0.80
N ASN A 591 -34.47 -3.88 0.06
CA ASN A 591 -35.70 -4.07 -0.69
C ASN A 591 -36.78 -4.71 0.19
N SER A 592 -37.99 -4.16 0.22
CA SER A 592 -39.13 -4.71 0.99
C SER A 592 -39.40 -6.22 0.80
N SER A 593 -39.05 -6.80 -0.35
CA SER A 593 -39.25 -8.23 -0.65
C SER A 593 -38.23 -9.17 0.01
N PHE A 594 -37.08 -8.63 0.42
CA PHE A 594 -35.95 -9.39 0.99
C PHE A 594 -35.09 -8.52 1.93
N ALA A 595 -35.71 -7.56 2.64
CA ALA A 595 -35.01 -6.61 3.51
C ALA A 595 -34.27 -7.32 4.66
N SER A 596 -34.79 -8.47 5.11
CA SER A 596 -34.12 -9.30 6.13
C SER A 596 -32.83 -9.96 5.63
N GLN A 597 -32.61 -9.99 4.32
CA GLN A 597 -31.42 -10.53 3.67
C GLN A 597 -30.39 -9.45 3.32
N TRP A 598 -30.76 -8.17 3.41
CA TRP A 598 -29.87 -7.07 3.06
C TRP A 598 -28.75 -6.95 4.10
N GLU A 599 -27.52 -6.80 3.61
CA GLU A 599 -26.34 -6.55 4.43
C GLU A 599 -25.58 -5.40 3.80
N LEU A 600 -25.13 -4.47 4.63
CA LEU A 600 -24.24 -3.39 4.23
C LEU A 600 -22.81 -3.95 4.12
N ASP A 601 -22.48 -4.49 2.95
CA ASP A 601 -21.18 -5.12 2.73
C ASP A 601 -20.86 -5.26 1.23
N TYR A 602 -19.58 -5.27 0.89
CA TYR A 602 -19.13 -5.68 -0.43
C TYR A 602 -19.05 -7.22 -0.55
N SER A 603 -18.90 -7.70 -1.78
CA SER A 603 -18.64 -9.11 -2.03
C SER A 603 -17.26 -9.50 -1.51
N CYS A 604 -17.19 -10.56 -0.70
CA CYS A 604 -15.94 -11.16 -0.23
C CYS A 604 -15.58 -12.46 -0.97
N PHE A 605 -16.36 -12.82 -2.00
CA PHE A 605 -16.18 -14.09 -2.69
C PHE A 605 -16.57 -14.01 -4.17
N GLN A 606 -15.67 -14.50 -5.02
CA GLN A 606 -15.91 -14.54 -6.45
C GLN A 606 -16.73 -15.77 -6.85
N PHE A 607 -18.05 -15.69 -6.91
CA PHE A 607 -18.87 -16.81 -7.40
C PHE A 607 -18.51 -17.24 -8.84
N ALA A 608 -18.79 -18.49 -9.21
CA ALA A 608 -18.51 -18.96 -10.57
C ALA A 608 -19.25 -18.14 -11.63
N SER A 609 -18.63 -18.02 -12.81
CA SER A 609 -19.26 -17.34 -13.94
C SER A 609 -20.50 -18.08 -14.43
N ILE A 610 -21.56 -17.33 -14.70
CA ILE A 610 -22.82 -17.84 -15.24
C ILE A 610 -22.88 -17.53 -16.73
N ASN A 611 -23.03 -18.54 -17.57
CA ASN A 611 -23.25 -18.35 -19.00
C ASN A 611 -24.75 -18.40 -19.29
N GLU A 612 -25.34 -17.24 -19.59
CA GLU A 612 -26.78 -17.10 -19.86
C GLU A 612 -27.26 -17.87 -21.10
N ALA A 613 -26.36 -18.21 -22.02
CA ALA A 613 -26.65 -19.05 -23.18
C ALA A 613 -26.57 -20.56 -22.90
N ALA A 614 -26.07 -20.95 -21.72
CA ALA A 614 -25.76 -22.35 -21.39
C ALA A 614 -25.98 -22.66 -19.90
N LEU A 615 -27.15 -22.29 -19.37
CA LEU A 615 -27.53 -22.54 -17.97
C LEU A 615 -27.80 -24.04 -17.73
N ILE A 616 -27.09 -24.65 -16.76
CA ILE A 616 -27.20 -26.07 -16.37
C ILE A 616 -27.33 -26.17 -14.84
N ASP A 617 -28.14 -27.14 -14.36
CA ASP A 617 -28.64 -27.25 -12.99
C ASP A 617 -27.79 -28.10 -12.01
N VAL A 618 -26.48 -28.25 -12.25
CA VAL A 618 -25.66 -29.22 -11.48
C VAL A 618 -24.78 -28.62 -10.39
N ASN A 619 -24.43 -27.33 -10.47
CA ASN A 619 -23.68 -26.59 -9.45
C ASN A 619 -23.58 -25.10 -9.87
N PRO A 620 -24.70 -24.36 -9.79
CA PRO A 620 -24.86 -23.06 -10.43
C PRO A 620 -23.81 -22.00 -10.04
N LEU A 621 -23.28 -22.06 -8.82
CA LEU A 621 -22.33 -21.07 -8.27
C LEU A 621 -20.92 -21.64 -8.03
N GLY A 622 -20.71 -22.91 -8.37
CA GLY A 622 -19.38 -23.53 -8.48
C GLY A 622 -18.71 -23.92 -7.16
N PHE A 623 -19.48 -24.32 -6.15
CA PHE A 623 -18.92 -24.80 -4.87
C PHE A 623 -18.44 -26.25 -4.98
N THR A 624 -17.25 -26.53 -4.44
CA THR A 624 -16.70 -27.89 -4.35
C THR A 624 -16.12 -28.10 -2.95
N PRO A 625 -15.78 -29.34 -2.54
CA PRO A 625 -15.06 -29.56 -1.28
C PRO A 625 -13.75 -28.76 -1.18
N GLU A 626 -13.08 -28.53 -2.31
CA GLU A 626 -11.85 -27.73 -2.41
C GLU A 626 -12.11 -26.21 -2.46
N ARG A 627 -13.36 -25.82 -2.74
CA ARG A 627 -13.83 -24.44 -2.78
C ARG A 627 -15.19 -24.33 -2.07
N PRO A 628 -15.20 -24.46 -0.73
CA PRO A 628 -16.45 -24.46 0.02
C PRO A 628 -17.12 -23.08 -0.03
N MET A 629 -18.43 -23.07 0.09
CA MET A 629 -19.21 -21.84 0.28
C MET A 629 -18.81 -21.16 1.61
N PRO A 630 -18.46 -19.87 1.60
CA PRO A 630 -18.25 -19.12 2.84
C PRO A 630 -19.53 -19.11 3.68
N GLN A 631 -19.42 -19.33 4.99
CA GLN A 631 -20.57 -19.43 5.89
C GLN A 631 -21.47 -18.17 5.84
N LYS A 632 -20.87 -16.99 5.60
CA LYS A 632 -21.58 -15.72 5.40
C LYS A 632 -22.66 -15.80 4.32
N TYR A 633 -22.45 -16.60 3.28
CA TYR A 633 -23.40 -16.72 2.17
C TYR A 633 -24.39 -17.87 2.33
N ALA A 634 -24.30 -18.67 3.41
CA ALA A 634 -25.12 -19.87 3.56
C ALA A 634 -26.62 -19.58 3.60
N ASP A 635 -26.99 -18.46 4.23
CA ASP A 635 -28.39 -18.04 4.39
C ASP A 635 -28.77 -16.91 3.42
N ARG A 636 -27.88 -16.55 2.49
CA ARG A 636 -28.12 -15.47 1.51
C ARG A 636 -28.88 -16.02 0.30
N GLU A 637 -29.88 -15.25 -0.14
CA GLU A 637 -30.59 -15.53 -1.38
C GLU A 637 -29.84 -14.92 -2.57
N ILE A 638 -29.83 -15.64 -3.69
CA ILE A 638 -29.59 -15.05 -5.00
C ILE A 638 -30.91 -14.62 -5.62
N VAL A 639 -30.89 -13.52 -6.36
CA VAL A 639 -32.08 -12.94 -6.99
C VAL A 639 -31.82 -12.81 -8.49
N TRP A 640 -32.76 -13.26 -9.32
CA TRP A 640 -32.73 -13.11 -10.77
C TRP A 640 -34.14 -12.92 -11.32
N GLY A 641 -34.29 -12.56 -12.59
CA GLY A 641 -35.60 -12.60 -13.23
C GLY A 641 -35.50 -12.66 -14.75
N ASP A 642 -36.57 -13.15 -15.37
CA ASP A 642 -36.69 -13.21 -16.83
C ASP A 642 -37.52 -12.02 -17.33
N GLY A 643 -37.03 -11.32 -18.36
CA GLY A 643 -37.75 -10.21 -18.99
C GLY A 643 -38.97 -10.64 -19.84
N ALA A 644 -39.54 -11.83 -19.62
CA ALA A 644 -40.65 -12.36 -20.43
C ALA A 644 -42.01 -12.19 -19.74
N GLU A 645 -42.41 -10.94 -19.43
CA GLU A 645 -43.74 -10.37 -19.10
C GLU A 645 -44.75 -11.16 -18.20
N THR A 646 -44.46 -12.37 -17.74
CA THR A 646 -45.41 -13.25 -17.03
C THR A 646 -44.80 -13.99 -15.86
N SER A 647 -43.48 -13.88 -15.65
CA SER A 647 -42.73 -14.79 -14.80
C SER A 647 -41.86 -14.14 -13.74
N GLY A 648 -42.11 -12.91 -13.24
CA GLY A 648 -41.66 -12.36 -11.93
C GLY A 648 -40.21 -12.56 -11.41
N ILE A 649 -39.86 -11.85 -10.34
CA ILE A 649 -38.58 -12.03 -9.61
C ILE A 649 -38.47 -13.48 -9.09
N ARG A 650 -37.29 -14.09 -9.17
CA ARG A 650 -36.96 -15.43 -8.67
C ARG A 650 -35.86 -15.38 -7.62
N ARG A 651 -35.88 -16.38 -6.74
CA ARG A 651 -35.01 -16.50 -5.56
C ARG A 651 -34.64 -17.95 -5.30
N ALA A 652 -33.44 -18.15 -4.78
CA ALA A 652 -32.92 -19.42 -4.27
C ALA A 652 -31.78 -19.12 -3.30
N PHE A 653 -31.56 -19.97 -2.30
CA PHE A 653 -30.38 -19.83 -1.44
C PHE A 653 -29.10 -20.20 -2.21
N VAL A 654 -27.97 -19.58 -1.89
CA VAL A 654 -26.67 -19.78 -2.57
C VAL A 654 -26.25 -21.25 -2.65
N GLY A 655 -26.65 -22.09 -1.70
CA GLY A 655 -26.35 -23.53 -1.66
C GLY A 655 -27.38 -24.44 -2.33
N GLU A 656 -28.50 -23.91 -2.82
CA GLU A 656 -29.59 -24.69 -3.39
C GLU A 656 -29.47 -24.88 -4.91
N THR A 657 -30.26 -25.81 -5.42
CA THR A 657 -30.48 -26.00 -6.85
C THR A 657 -31.20 -24.77 -7.43
N ILE A 658 -30.60 -24.10 -8.41
CA ILE A 658 -31.14 -22.87 -8.99
C ILE A 658 -31.88 -23.18 -10.29
N ILE A 659 -33.20 -23.01 -10.26
CA ILE A 659 -34.05 -23.23 -11.43
C ILE A 659 -34.05 -21.99 -12.34
N TRP A 660 -33.00 -21.87 -13.15
CA TRP A 660 -32.74 -20.73 -14.02
C TRP A 660 -33.87 -20.38 -15.00
N ASN A 661 -34.69 -21.35 -15.41
CA ASN A 661 -35.75 -21.17 -16.40
C ASN A 661 -37.10 -20.71 -15.82
N GLY A 662 -37.16 -20.48 -14.51
CA GLY A 662 -38.36 -19.97 -13.84
C GLY A 662 -39.54 -20.95 -13.74
N LEU A 663 -39.39 -22.23 -14.11
CA LEU A 663 -40.42 -23.27 -13.97
C LEU A 663 -40.47 -23.85 -12.54
N SER A 664 -41.60 -24.41 -12.14
CA SER A 664 -41.79 -25.01 -10.80
C SER A 664 -41.18 -26.41 -10.64
N THR A 665 -40.55 -26.96 -11.68
CA THR A 665 -39.92 -28.29 -11.64
C THR A 665 -38.58 -28.28 -12.38
N PRO A 666 -37.52 -28.88 -11.84
CA PRO A 666 -36.26 -29.09 -12.56
C PRO A 666 -36.54 -29.87 -13.85
N ALA A 667 -36.22 -29.30 -15.02
CA ALA A 667 -36.20 -30.09 -16.25
C ALA A 667 -35.04 -31.09 -16.17
N PRO A 668 -35.02 -32.17 -16.98
CA PRO A 668 -33.91 -33.12 -16.95
C PRO A 668 -32.57 -32.40 -17.14
N VAL A 669 -31.63 -32.73 -16.25
CA VAL A 669 -30.31 -32.15 -15.88
C VAL A 669 -29.37 -31.72 -17.04
N ASN A 670 -29.76 -31.85 -18.32
CA ASN A 670 -28.90 -31.65 -19.49
C ASN A 670 -29.51 -30.79 -20.62
N ALA A 671 -30.56 -30.00 -20.37
CA ALA A 671 -31.11 -29.08 -21.37
C ALA A 671 -30.64 -27.63 -21.09
N PRO A 672 -29.89 -26.98 -22.00
CA PRO A 672 -29.50 -25.58 -21.83
C PRO A 672 -30.72 -24.67 -21.90
N TYR A 673 -30.82 -23.72 -20.97
CA TYR A 673 -31.82 -22.65 -21.01
C TYR A 673 -31.19 -21.37 -21.57
N THR A 674 -31.99 -20.56 -22.27
CA THR A 674 -31.60 -19.23 -22.77
C THR A 674 -32.48 -18.19 -22.09
N HIS A 675 -31.97 -17.57 -21.03
CA HIS A 675 -32.64 -16.48 -20.30
C HIS A 675 -31.65 -15.37 -20.03
N ASP A 676 -32.15 -14.14 -20.05
CA ASP A 676 -31.43 -12.96 -19.59
C ASP A 676 -31.79 -12.77 -18.12
N LEU A 677 -30.84 -13.06 -17.23
CA LEU A 677 -31.00 -13.13 -15.77
C LEU A 677 -30.87 -11.75 -15.13
N THR A 678 -30.18 -10.83 -15.80
CA THR A 678 -29.92 -9.45 -15.36
C THR A 678 -31.15 -8.53 -15.53
N ARG A 679 -32.25 -9.06 -16.09
CA ARG A 679 -33.52 -8.35 -16.34
C ARG A 679 -34.60 -8.59 -15.30
N ALA A 680 -34.23 -8.65 -14.03
CA ALA A 680 -35.19 -8.90 -12.96
C ALA A 680 -36.33 -7.85 -12.88
N TRP A 681 -36.17 -6.67 -13.49
CA TRP A 681 -37.14 -5.57 -13.47
C TRP A 681 -37.22 -4.77 -14.79
N ASP A 682 -37.51 -5.42 -15.92
CA ASP A 682 -37.47 -4.93 -17.33
C ASP A 682 -38.26 -3.64 -17.70
N THR A 683 -38.03 -2.52 -17.01
CA THR A 683 -38.48 -1.16 -17.39
C THR A 683 -37.33 -0.20 -17.68
N PHE A 684 -36.07 -0.60 -17.47
CA PHE A 684 -34.91 0.27 -17.67
C PHE A 684 -34.21 -0.02 -19.01
N ALA A 685 -33.84 1.05 -19.72
CA ALA A 685 -33.24 1.00 -21.06
C ALA A 685 -31.79 0.48 -21.10
N GLU A 686 -31.26 0.02 -19.96
CA GLU A 686 -29.82 -0.16 -19.73
C GLU A 686 -29.41 -1.58 -19.34
N SER A 687 -30.33 -2.53 -19.41
CA SER A 687 -29.95 -3.94 -19.27
C SER A 687 -28.98 -4.33 -20.39
N PRO A 688 -27.91 -5.08 -20.07
CA PRO A 688 -26.90 -5.55 -21.03
C PRO A 688 -27.49 -6.28 -22.25
N ALA A 689 -26.61 -6.57 -23.22
CA ALA A 689 -26.99 -7.37 -24.38
C ALA A 689 -27.42 -8.79 -23.95
N ARG A 690 -28.56 -9.27 -24.49
CA ARG A 690 -29.09 -10.60 -24.18
C ARG A 690 -28.03 -11.71 -24.38
N HIS A 691 -27.88 -12.57 -23.38
CA HIS A 691 -27.10 -13.82 -23.40
C HIS A 691 -25.58 -13.66 -23.26
N GLU A 692 -25.12 -13.04 -22.18
CA GLU A 692 -23.70 -12.85 -21.87
C GLU A 692 -23.17 -13.82 -20.81
N THR A 693 -21.87 -13.71 -20.49
CA THR A 693 -21.25 -14.44 -19.37
C THR A 693 -21.09 -13.49 -18.20
N LEU A 694 -21.83 -13.76 -17.13
CA LEU A 694 -21.83 -12.96 -15.91
C LEU A 694 -20.70 -13.44 -15.00
N HIS A 695 -19.67 -12.62 -14.83
CA HIS A 695 -18.55 -12.93 -13.96
C HIS A 695 -18.87 -12.51 -12.52
N GLY A 696 -18.71 -13.42 -11.56
CA GLY A 696 -18.70 -13.03 -10.15
C GLY A 696 -17.43 -12.22 -9.85
N TYR A 697 -17.46 -11.46 -8.76
CA TYR A 697 -16.34 -10.61 -8.34
C TYR A 697 -16.17 -10.62 -6.82
N ASN A 698 -14.92 -10.49 -6.36
CA ASN A 698 -14.57 -10.34 -4.95
C ASN A 698 -14.06 -8.90 -4.77
N ASP A 699 -14.93 -8.03 -4.30
CA ASP A 699 -14.68 -6.59 -4.21
C ASP A 699 -13.55 -6.30 -3.22
N TRP A 700 -13.66 -6.86 -2.01
CA TRP A 700 -12.70 -6.59 -0.94
C TRP A 700 -11.26 -6.90 -1.37
N ALA A 701 -11.05 -7.99 -2.12
CA ALA A 701 -9.73 -8.37 -2.58
C ALA A 701 -9.21 -7.55 -3.78
N ASN A 702 -10.01 -6.66 -4.37
CA ASN A 702 -9.68 -5.92 -5.59
C ASN A 702 -10.02 -4.43 -5.49
N LEU A 703 -10.03 -3.85 -4.29
CA LEU A 703 -10.16 -2.40 -4.12
C LEU A 703 -8.94 -1.68 -4.68
N ASP A 704 -9.16 -0.57 -5.39
CA ASP A 704 -8.13 0.39 -5.78
C ASP A 704 -8.06 1.51 -4.75
N LEU A 705 -7.04 1.46 -3.90
CA LEU A 705 -6.87 2.42 -2.81
C LEU A 705 -6.17 3.70 -3.29
N ASN A 706 -5.36 3.64 -4.36
CA ASN A 706 -4.51 4.74 -4.81
C ASN A 706 -5.16 5.62 -5.89
N PHE A 707 -6.04 6.52 -5.49
CA PHE A 707 -6.65 7.49 -6.43
C PHE A 707 -5.65 8.48 -7.07
N ARG A 708 -4.41 8.56 -6.57
CA ARG A 708 -3.38 9.49 -7.08
C ARG A 708 -2.72 9.00 -8.37
N ASP A 709 -2.83 7.71 -8.68
CA ASP A 709 -2.30 7.12 -9.93
C ASP A 709 -3.20 7.40 -11.14
N ASP A 710 -4.38 8.01 -10.92
CA ASP A 710 -5.28 8.38 -12.00
C ASP A 710 -4.68 9.51 -12.88
N PRO A 711 -4.65 9.36 -14.22
CA PRO A 711 -4.09 10.38 -15.13
C PRO A 711 -4.77 11.76 -15.07
N SER A 712 -5.98 11.83 -14.53
CA SER A 712 -6.75 13.07 -14.33
C SER A 712 -6.44 13.76 -13.00
N PHE A 713 -5.74 13.08 -12.09
CA PHE A 713 -5.32 13.62 -10.81
C PHE A 713 -4.26 14.71 -11.00
N ALA A 714 -4.65 15.98 -10.84
CA ALA A 714 -3.72 17.11 -10.88
C ALA A 714 -3.81 17.91 -9.59
N ASP A 715 -2.73 17.92 -8.80
CA ASP A 715 -2.66 18.63 -7.51
C ASP A 715 -3.86 18.34 -6.60
N GLY A 716 -4.33 17.08 -6.56
CA GLY A 716 -5.46 16.73 -5.71
C GLY A 716 -6.85 17.03 -6.27
N VAL A 717 -6.94 17.39 -7.55
CA VAL A 717 -8.17 17.73 -8.26
C VAL A 717 -8.27 16.88 -9.52
N SER A 718 -9.32 16.07 -9.63
CA SER A 718 -9.68 15.41 -10.88
C SER A 718 -10.06 16.45 -11.92
N LEU A 719 -9.25 16.61 -12.98
CA LEU A 719 -9.46 17.62 -14.04
C LEU A 719 -10.39 17.15 -15.15
N THR A 720 -10.75 15.87 -15.14
CA THR A 720 -11.70 15.29 -16.09
C THR A 720 -12.65 14.40 -15.31
N PRO A 721 -13.93 14.75 -15.15
CA PRO A 721 -14.92 13.76 -14.78
C PRO A 721 -14.94 12.76 -15.92
N ASP A 722 -14.31 11.59 -15.75
CA ASP A 722 -14.53 10.51 -16.69
C ASP A 722 -15.94 10.01 -16.43
N CYS A 723 -16.83 10.57 -17.23
CA CYS A 723 -18.27 10.52 -17.15
C CYS A 723 -18.72 9.14 -17.62
N MET A 724 -18.42 8.09 -16.84
CA MET A 724 -19.36 6.99 -16.74
C MET A 724 -20.54 7.60 -15.99
N LEU A 725 -21.50 8.16 -16.73
CA LEU A 725 -22.84 8.43 -16.23
C LEU A 725 -23.41 7.07 -15.82
N THR A 726 -23.08 6.63 -14.61
CA THR A 726 -23.75 5.53 -13.96
C THR A 726 -25.18 6.01 -13.79
N THR A 727 -26.11 5.31 -14.41
CA THR A 727 -27.52 5.59 -14.23
C THR A 727 -27.90 4.98 -12.90
N GLU A 728 -27.56 5.71 -11.85
CA GLU A 728 -27.82 5.42 -10.45
C GLU A 728 -29.29 5.16 -10.20
N LEU A 729 -29.60 4.48 -9.09
CA LEU A 729 -30.95 4.08 -8.73
C LEU A 729 -31.87 5.31 -8.70
N HIS A 730 -32.75 5.46 -9.70
CA HIS A 730 -33.76 6.53 -9.75
C HIS A 730 -34.89 6.15 -8.79
N ASP A 731 -35.43 7.09 -8.01
CA ASP A 731 -36.55 6.90 -7.06
C ASP A 731 -37.64 5.95 -7.59
N HIS A 732 -37.58 4.71 -7.10
CA HIS A 732 -38.63 3.72 -7.20
C HIS A 732 -39.17 3.40 -5.80
N HIS A 733 -39.40 4.44 -4.97
CA HIS A 733 -40.38 4.38 -3.88
C HIS A 733 -41.83 4.33 -4.40
N GLU A 734 -42.07 4.26 -5.72
CA GLU A 734 -43.31 3.65 -6.18
C GLU A 734 -43.26 2.17 -5.82
N SER A 735 -43.95 1.84 -4.73
CA SER A 735 -44.41 0.49 -4.36
C SER A 735 -44.17 -0.49 -5.50
N LEU A 736 -43.05 -1.20 -5.43
CA LEU A 736 -42.86 -2.43 -6.20
C LEU A 736 -44.19 -3.15 -6.10
N PRO A 737 -44.81 -3.58 -7.22
CA PRO A 737 -46.06 -4.30 -7.11
C PRO A 737 -45.80 -5.38 -6.08
N VAL A 738 -46.60 -5.36 -5.01
CA VAL A 738 -46.65 -6.45 -4.06
C VAL A 738 -47.06 -7.64 -4.92
N LEU A 739 -46.08 -8.30 -5.52
CA LEU A 739 -46.22 -9.64 -6.02
C LEU A 739 -46.42 -10.39 -4.72
N GLY A 740 -47.71 -10.64 -4.45
CA GLY A 740 -48.19 -11.17 -3.19
C GLY A 740 -47.18 -12.19 -2.70
N ALA A 741 -46.69 -11.97 -1.48
CA ALA A 741 -45.78 -12.88 -0.80
C ALA A 741 -46.09 -14.29 -1.29
N GLY A 742 -45.12 -14.92 -1.97
CA GLY A 742 -45.25 -16.34 -2.29
C GLY A 742 -45.76 -17.02 -1.03
N PRO A 743 -46.74 -17.94 -1.14
CA PRO A 743 -47.52 -18.43 -0.01
C PRO A 743 -46.58 -18.65 1.18
N THR A 744 -46.83 -17.96 2.29
CA THR A 744 -45.98 -18.06 3.47
C THR A 744 -46.22 -19.46 4.04
N PRO A 745 -45.15 -20.24 4.36
CA PRO A 745 -45.27 -21.54 4.98
C PRO A 745 -46.36 -21.55 6.04
N CYS A 746 -47.34 -22.44 5.89
CA CYS A 746 -48.49 -22.44 6.79
C CYS A 746 -48.11 -22.86 8.23
N SER A 747 -46.93 -23.47 8.38
CA SER A 747 -46.29 -23.80 9.65
C SER A 747 -44.80 -24.02 9.45
N THR A 748 -44.05 -24.21 10.54
CA THR A 748 -42.63 -24.59 10.46
C THR A 748 -42.40 -25.98 9.87
N ALA A 749 -43.44 -26.79 9.69
CA ALA A 749 -43.38 -28.08 8.99
C ALA A 749 -43.67 -27.98 7.49
N ASP A 750 -44.02 -26.78 6.98
CA ASP A 750 -44.29 -26.52 5.57
C ASP A 750 -42.98 -26.06 4.91
N LEU A 751 -42.20 -27.06 4.49
CA LEU A 751 -40.81 -26.94 4.10
C LEU A 751 -40.63 -26.89 2.58
N ALA A 752 -41.65 -27.28 1.81
CA ALA A 752 -41.61 -27.33 0.35
C ALA A 752 -42.89 -26.75 -0.28
N PRO A 753 -42.81 -26.19 -1.50
CA PRO A 753 -44.00 -25.74 -2.21
C PRO A 753 -44.98 -26.90 -2.51
N PRO A 754 -46.31 -26.66 -2.44
CA PRO A 754 -46.95 -25.38 -2.17
C PRO A 754 -47.06 -25.05 -0.66
N PHE A 755 -46.48 -23.91 -0.26
CA PHE A 755 -46.37 -23.41 1.12
C PHE A 755 -47.67 -22.97 1.83
N THR A 756 -48.79 -23.57 1.45
CA THR A 756 -50.11 -23.37 2.07
C THR A 756 -50.75 -24.68 2.50
N THR A 757 -50.09 -25.80 2.22
CA THR A 757 -50.60 -27.14 2.51
C THR A 757 -49.46 -28.06 2.84
N LEU A 758 -49.58 -28.76 3.97
CA LEU A 758 -48.66 -29.83 4.32
C LEU A 758 -48.93 -31.07 3.48
N ASP A 759 -47.93 -31.48 2.69
CA ASP A 759 -47.99 -32.66 1.84
C ASP A 759 -46.71 -33.51 1.88
N ILE A 760 -46.59 -34.46 0.96
CA ILE A 760 -45.45 -35.39 0.96
C ILE A 760 -44.13 -34.70 0.62
N ALA A 761 -44.16 -33.57 -0.10
CA ALA A 761 -42.99 -32.79 -0.46
C ALA A 761 -42.31 -32.23 0.81
N ASP A 762 -43.07 -31.78 1.80
CA ASP A 762 -42.53 -31.30 3.08
C ASP A 762 -41.85 -32.41 3.87
N VAL A 763 -42.40 -33.63 3.83
CA VAL A 763 -41.81 -34.79 4.48
C VAL A 763 -40.52 -35.20 3.78
N ILE A 764 -40.48 -35.13 2.45
CA ILE A 764 -39.27 -35.40 1.66
C ILE A 764 -38.20 -34.36 1.99
N GLU A 765 -38.58 -33.08 2.03
CA GLU A 765 -37.70 -31.97 2.34
C GLU A 765 -37.15 -32.05 3.78
N PHE A 766 -38.02 -32.36 4.76
CA PHE A 766 -37.59 -32.64 6.12
C PHE A 766 -36.54 -33.76 6.17
N LEU A 767 -36.79 -34.88 5.50
CA LEU A 767 -35.86 -36.02 5.49
C LEU A 767 -34.52 -35.67 4.82
N GLN A 768 -34.55 -34.85 3.76
CA GLN A 768 -33.33 -34.36 3.10
C GLN A 768 -32.52 -33.45 4.03
N ARG A 769 -33.15 -32.43 4.59
CA ARG A 769 -32.54 -31.50 5.56
C ARG A 769 -32.03 -32.22 6.81
N PHE A 770 -32.80 -33.18 7.32
CA PHE A 770 -32.44 -33.97 8.50
C PHE A 770 -31.23 -34.87 8.22
N SER A 771 -31.14 -35.46 7.02
CA SER A 771 -29.96 -36.25 6.61
C SER A 771 -28.69 -35.42 6.43
N MET A 772 -28.83 -34.09 6.26
CA MET A 772 -27.74 -33.14 6.10
C MET A 772 -27.39 -32.38 7.39
N ASN A 773 -28.03 -32.70 8.52
CA ASN A 773 -27.87 -31.97 9.78
C ASN A 773 -28.16 -30.46 9.62
N ASN A 774 -29.18 -30.10 8.84
CA ASN A 774 -29.56 -28.70 8.60
C ASN A 774 -30.34 -28.13 9.82
N PRO A 775 -29.89 -27.04 10.45
CA PRO A 775 -30.48 -26.49 11.68
C PRO A 775 -31.95 -26.05 11.55
N THR A 776 -32.47 -25.89 10.33
CA THR A 776 -33.90 -25.58 10.11
C THR A 776 -34.86 -26.72 10.48
N VAL A 777 -34.34 -27.93 10.67
CA VAL A 777 -35.11 -29.11 11.10
C VAL A 777 -34.69 -29.66 12.47
N ASP A 778 -33.94 -28.86 13.24
CA ASP A 778 -33.58 -29.10 14.64
C ASP A 778 -34.71 -28.59 15.55
N TYR A 779 -35.79 -29.37 15.63
CA TYR A 779 -37.03 -28.97 16.28
C TYR A 779 -37.09 -29.33 17.77
N ALA A 780 -36.18 -30.18 18.26
CA ALA A 780 -36.21 -30.69 19.62
C ALA A 780 -34.87 -30.48 20.33
N PRO A 781 -34.88 -30.13 21.63
CA PRO A 781 -33.65 -30.12 22.42
C PRO A 781 -33.03 -31.53 22.54
N PRO A 782 -31.69 -31.65 22.59
CA PRO A 782 -30.72 -30.56 22.63
C PRO A 782 -30.35 -30.01 21.24
N ALA A 783 -30.38 -28.68 21.09
CA ALA A 783 -30.04 -28.01 19.84
C ALA A 783 -28.64 -28.38 19.33
N GLY A 784 -28.53 -28.57 18.02
CA GLY A 784 -27.34 -29.05 17.31
C GLY A 784 -27.19 -30.57 17.30
N VAL A 785 -28.19 -31.33 17.79
CA VAL A 785 -28.19 -32.80 17.82
C VAL A 785 -29.39 -33.34 17.07
N PHE A 786 -29.17 -33.74 15.81
CA PHE A 786 -30.20 -34.30 14.93
C PHE A 786 -30.55 -35.74 15.33
N GLU A 787 -31.63 -35.89 16.09
CA GLU A 787 -32.05 -37.17 16.62
C GLU A 787 -33.53 -37.46 16.41
N ILE A 788 -33.99 -38.60 16.94
CA ILE A 788 -35.39 -39.01 16.78
C ILE A 788 -36.37 -38.00 17.42
N GLY A 789 -35.89 -37.16 18.34
CA GLY A 789 -36.65 -36.06 18.94
C GLY A 789 -37.16 -35.08 17.89
N ASP A 790 -36.30 -34.68 16.95
CA ASP A 790 -36.64 -33.73 15.87
C ASP A 790 -37.63 -34.32 14.88
N VAL A 791 -37.46 -35.61 14.56
CA VAL A 791 -38.40 -36.35 13.71
C VAL A 791 -39.78 -36.41 14.36
N ILE A 792 -39.84 -36.65 15.68
CA ILE A 792 -41.11 -36.67 16.41
C ILE A 792 -41.73 -35.27 16.44
N ALA A 793 -40.94 -34.22 16.67
CA ALA A 793 -41.40 -32.84 16.69
C ALA A 793 -41.91 -32.38 15.30
N PHE A 794 -41.20 -32.73 14.23
CA PHE A 794 -41.66 -32.51 12.86
C PHE A 794 -43.00 -33.21 12.60
N LEU A 795 -43.13 -34.50 12.95
CA LEU A 795 -44.38 -35.24 12.74
C LEU A 795 -45.55 -34.68 13.57
N GLN A 796 -45.27 -34.08 14.73
CA GLN A 796 -46.29 -33.39 15.53
C GLN A 796 -46.74 -32.09 14.85
N LEU A 797 -45.80 -31.29 14.34
CA LEU A 797 -46.08 -30.07 13.59
C LEU A 797 -46.81 -30.39 12.27
N PHE A 798 -46.34 -31.39 11.53
CA PHE A 798 -46.95 -31.87 10.30
C PHE A 798 -48.36 -32.42 10.54
N GLY A 799 -48.54 -33.19 11.62
CA GLY A 799 -49.84 -33.75 12.01
C GLY A 799 -50.83 -32.72 12.55
N ALA A 800 -50.35 -31.56 13.02
CA ALA A 800 -51.20 -30.46 13.45
C ALA A 800 -51.90 -29.77 12.26
N GLY A 801 -51.37 -29.94 11.04
CA GLY A 801 -51.91 -29.31 9.85
C GLY A 801 -51.54 -27.82 9.75
N CYS A 802 -51.91 -27.20 8.63
CA CYS A 802 -51.89 -25.74 8.50
C CYS A 802 -52.99 -25.14 9.38
N SER A 803 -52.65 -24.15 10.22
CA SER A 803 -53.60 -23.43 11.08
C SER A 803 -54.13 -22.15 10.46
#